data_AF-A0A954PUS8-F1
#
_entry.id   AF-A0A954PUS8-F1
#
_cell.length_a   1.000
_cell.length_b   1.000
_cell.length_c   1.000
_cell.angle_alpha   90.00
_cell.angle_beta   90.00
_cell.angle_gamma   90.00
#
_symmetry.space_group_name_H-M   'P 1'
#
loop_
_entity.id
_entity.type
_entity.pdbx_description
1 polymer ?
#
loop_
_entity_poly.entity_id
_entity_poly.type
_entity_poly.pdbx_seq_one_letter_code
_entity_poly.pdbx_strand_id
1 'polypeptide(L)'
;MSGPIPVDEIKSPAAAPQQSGKIICGACNAGNPAGGQFCASCGHALYEPCGECTKPVLLSQSFCGSCGADLLAAVAKRKVSMEAKIAEAISATKERNFDRAKELLAVVAREKDFRFSDVVGNAKVAQKKIESIAVQESASASDRIAAAQEAYECGDSVRVVELLGTLSPNLLTPEATSNLKRSQTRLDQIADADKSLQEAFQKRDWAASGVIIDRMMELKPDDESISNLALKVGKKLISKAESLRESHKYGAAANLLECVPGNARNEAFSRLQGIVDRNVWLSGQFKDEPLATPTLGRLAKSWVEQSGGDPQATAMLNRISKRIREPKSTSRDLFPPLFGSCQSWVGGKVGVLAFPACIDAENEKQYRSLSGQFNVAIGLAMQGLGLGRIKEDFSPKKGLLKRLSRKKTERCWGLDVGASGLKAVCLEAVENGNPKLVECYKLAFDAPMLRGGTDSSVDDVIREGVEKFLSEHDVETTPVWVSFPARELVSRFVKLPPVADKQANVLFDKEVETRIPLPLDEVCCVRWIAPYPDDEKTTIGRPAFVSAAKKQFVDRYLENLGEAGLTVAGLQATPLALINFASREFADLFEAEPGEDHFETKLPTVALFDCGAEMTIVLLISGASCWFWSFESGGNEFTRLLSRATTTTHSEAEKLKRNPASLERPDVQFEMVEARIEEMHGRLQKVVSDVLKEYEEFEIQQTWACGGGSLTHGWIKRILCES
;
A
#
# COMPACT_ATOMS: atom_id res chain seq x y z
N MET A 1 45.65 68.30 -24.03
CA MET A 1 46.55 69.29 -24.65
C MET A 1 46.28 69.31 -26.14
N SER A 2 46.27 70.52 -26.73
CA SER A 2 46.20 70.78 -28.19
C SER A 2 44.81 70.47 -28.77
N GLY A 3 43.88 71.40 -28.91
CA GLY A 3 43.97 72.70 -29.57
C GLY A 3 42.92 72.69 -30.72
N PRO A 4 41.98 73.65 -30.81
CA PRO A 4 40.81 73.54 -31.68
C PRO A 4 41.12 73.99 -33.12
N ILE A 5 40.49 73.33 -34.09
CA ILE A 5 40.55 73.63 -35.54
C ILE A 5 39.09 73.84 -36.01
N PRO A 6 38.82 74.81 -36.90
CA PRO A 6 37.84 75.86 -36.67
C PRO A 6 36.41 75.55 -37.09
N VAL A 7 35.52 76.37 -36.53
CA VAL A 7 34.13 76.59 -36.94
C VAL A 7 34.12 77.05 -38.40
N ASP A 8 33.84 76.13 -39.32
CA ASP A 8 33.38 76.51 -40.65
C ASP A 8 31.99 77.13 -40.51
N GLU A 9 31.91 78.41 -40.90
CA GLU A 9 30.67 79.16 -41.05
C GLU A 9 29.70 78.36 -41.92
N ILE A 10 28.69 77.77 -41.29
CA ILE A 10 27.50 77.29 -41.99
C ILE A 10 26.82 78.54 -42.53
N LYS A 11 27.09 78.85 -43.80
CA LYS A 11 26.30 79.79 -44.59
C LYS A 11 24.85 79.33 -44.52
N SER A 12 24.05 80.08 -43.76
CA SER A 12 22.60 80.00 -43.82
C SER A 12 22.19 80.25 -45.27
N PRO A 13 21.51 79.31 -45.96
CA PRO A 13 20.91 79.64 -47.23
C PRO A 13 19.84 80.70 -46.94
N ALA A 14 20.02 81.88 -47.54
CA ALA A 14 19.06 82.97 -47.47
C ALA A 14 17.67 82.42 -47.82
N ALA A 15 16.70 82.63 -46.93
CA ALA A 15 15.31 82.35 -47.22
C ALA A 15 14.90 83.16 -48.44
N ALA A 16 14.60 82.47 -49.55
CA ALA A 16 14.04 83.10 -50.72
C ALA A 16 12.70 83.77 -50.33
N PRO A 17 12.45 85.02 -50.70
CA PRO A 17 11.20 85.70 -50.38
C PRO A 17 10.05 84.94 -51.04
N GLN A 18 9.09 84.49 -50.21
CA GLN A 18 7.89 83.83 -50.68
C GLN A 18 7.12 84.77 -51.61
N GLN A 19 7.13 84.47 -52.91
CA GLN A 19 6.17 85.05 -53.84
C GLN A 19 4.76 84.62 -53.44
N SER A 20 3.89 85.61 -53.30
CA SER A 20 2.47 85.50 -52.96
C SER A 20 1.77 84.35 -53.70
N GLY A 21 1.29 83.37 -52.92
CA GLY A 21 0.33 82.35 -53.35
C GLY A 21 0.90 80.97 -53.72
N LYS A 22 2.22 80.75 -53.71
CA LYS A 22 2.83 79.46 -54.07
C LYS A 22 3.62 78.84 -52.91
N ILE A 23 3.28 77.60 -52.55
CA ILE A 23 3.99 76.77 -51.56
C ILE A 23 5.04 75.93 -52.29
N ILE A 24 6.30 76.08 -51.92
CA ILE A 24 7.38 75.23 -52.45
C ILE A 24 7.37 73.91 -51.69
N CYS A 25 7.23 72.80 -52.42
CA CYS A 25 7.34 71.47 -51.85
C CYS A 25 8.78 71.23 -51.38
N GLY A 26 8.99 70.94 -50.11
CA GLY A 26 10.34 70.63 -49.59
C GLY A 26 10.98 69.37 -50.18
N ALA A 27 10.19 68.45 -50.74
CA ALA A 27 10.68 67.19 -51.29
C ALA A 27 11.20 67.30 -52.75
N CYS A 28 10.55 68.09 -53.60
CA CYS A 28 10.88 68.17 -55.04
C CYS A 28 11.06 69.60 -55.57
N ASN A 29 10.94 70.61 -54.70
CA ASN A 29 10.99 72.04 -55.04
C ASN A 29 9.94 72.54 -56.03
N ALA A 30 8.94 71.73 -56.41
CA ALA A 30 7.83 72.20 -57.23
C ALA A 30 6.97 73.23 -56.49
N GLY A 31 6.51 74.26 -57.19
CA GLY A 31 5.55 75.24 -56.66
C GLY A 31 4.12 74.70 -56.70
N ASN A 32 3.40 74.83 -55.59
CA ASN A 32 2.03 74.34 -55.40
C ASN A 32 1.10 75.51 -55.06
N PRO A 33 -0.16 75.49 -55.49
CA PRO A 33 -1.14 76.51 -55.11
C PRO A 33 -1.41 76.50 -53.60
N ALA A 34 -1.70 77.67 -53.04
CA ALA A 34 -2.08 77.82 -51.63
C ALA A 34 -3.31 76.95 -51.27
N GLY A 35 -3.22 76.18 -50.17
CA GLY A 35 -4.30 75.33 -49.66
C GLY A 35 -4.22 73.84 -50.06
N GLY A 36 -3.31 73.45 -50.95
CA GLY A 36 -3.08 72.03 -51.27
C GLY A 36 -2.47 71.25 -50.10
N GLN A 37 -3.02 70.08 -49.77
CA GLN A 37 -2.49 69.22 -48.70
C GLN A 37 -1.26 68.40 -49.13
N PHE A 38 -1.17 68.09 -50.42
CA PHE A 38 -0.10 67.31 -51.04
C PHE A 38 0.46 68.06 -52.26
N CYS A 39 1.72 67.79 -52.59
CA CYS A 39 2.38 68.33 -53.77
C CYS A 39 1.79 67.72 -55.04
N ALA A 40 1.42 68.56 -56.01
CA ALA A 40 0.86 68.10 -57.29
C ALA A 40 1.88 67.38 -58.18
N SER A 41 3.18 67.59 -57.97
CA SER A 41 4.24 66.96 -58.76
C SER A 41 4.70 65.62 -58.20
N CYS A 42 4.92 65.51 -56.89
CA CYS A 42 5.49 64.30 -56.27
C CYS A 42 4.57 63.63 -55.25
N GLY A 43 3.40 64.20 -54.97
CA GLY A 43 2.42 63.64 -54.03
C GLY A 43 2.80 63.76 -52.55
N HIS A 44 3.92 64.38 -52.21
CA HIS A 44 4.37 64.51 -50.82
C HIS A 44 3.50 65.48 -50.02
N ALA A 45 3.27 65.22 -48.74
CA ALA A 45 2.56 66.17 -47.88
C ALA A 45 3.26 67.54 -47.90
N LEU A 46 2.48 68.63 -47.84
CA LEU A 46 3.03 69.99 -47.76
C LEU A 46 3.02 70.52 -46.32
N TYR A 47 2.17 69.93 -45.47
CA TYR A 47 1.94 70.34 -44.10
C TYR A 47 2.07 69.18 -43.10
N GLU A 48 2.41 69.52 -41.87
CA GLU A 48 2.30 68.66 -40.70
C GLU A 48 1.74 69.46 -39.52
N PRO A 49 1.13 68.82 -38.50
CA PRO A 49 0.74 69.53 -37.29
C PRO A 49 1.97 69.92 -36.45
N CYS A 50 1.98 71.14 -35.93
CA CYS A 50 2.99 71.55 -34.95
C CYS A 50 2.93 70.68 -33.69
N GLY A 51 4.09 70.20 -33.21
CA GLY A 51 4.16 69.34 -32.01
C GLY A 51 3.71 69.99 -30.70
N GLU A 52 3.65 71.33 -30.63
CA GLU A 52 3.22 72.06 -29.42
C GLU A 52 1.78 72.58 -29.51
N CYS A 53 1.40 73.22 -30.63
CA CYS A 53 0.09 73.87 -30.76
C CYS A 53 -0.84 73.23 -31.80
N THR A 54 -0.43 72.12 -32.42
CA THR A 54 -1.17 71.29 -33.41
C THR A 54 -1.62 71.99 -34.70
N LYS A 55 -1.46 73.31 -34.81
CA LYS A 55 -1.75 74.05 -36.05
C LYS A 55 -0.86 73.57 -37.21
N PRO A 56 -1.40 73.57 -38.45
CA PRO A 56 -0.64 73.11 -39.62
C PRO A 56 0.53 74.04 -39.90
N VAL A 57 1.72 73.46 -40.00
CA VAL A 57 2.98 74.13 -40.38
C VAL A 57 3.50 73.50 -41.65
N LEU A 58 4.21 74.27 -42.48
CA LEU A 58 4.84 73.72 -43.68
C LEU A 58 6.01 72.82 -43.28
N LEU A 59 6.21 71.71 -43.98
CA LEU A 59 7.37 70.83 -43.71
C LEU A 59 8.72 71.54 -43.93
N SER A 60 8.75 72.61 -44.73
CA SER A 60 9.93 73.45 -45.00
C SER A 60 10.08 74.67 -44.07
N GLN A 61 9.18 74.85 -43.10
CA GLN A 61 9.18 76.00 -42.20
C GLN A 61 10.07 75.77 -40.98
N SER A 62 10.85 76.79 -40.58
CA SER A 62 11.79 76.66 -39.45
C SER A 62 11.15 76.82 -38.07
N PHE A 63 10.21 77.76 -37.91
CA PHE A 63 9.51 78.04 -36.65
C PHE A 63 8.01 78.09 -36.86
N CYS A 64 7.22 77.60 -35.90
CA CYS A 64 5.77 77.69 -35.98
C CYS A 64 5.32 79.17 -35.95
N GLY A 65 4.66 79.62 -37.01
CA GLY A 65 4.13 80.99 -37.10
C GLY A 65 3.00 81.32 -36.12
N SER A 66 2.51 80.34 -35.35
CA SER A 66 1.47 80.54 -34.33
C SER A 66 1.97 80.54 -32.89
N CYS A 67 2.88 79.63 -32.52
CA CYS A 67 3.37 79.51 -31.13
C CYS A 67 4.87 79.73 -30.96
N GLY A 68 5.63 79.89 -32.06
CA GLY A 68 7.08 80.10 -32.01
C GLY A 68 7.93 78.84 -31.84
N ALA A 69 7.32 77.65 -31.76
CA ALA A 69 8.06 76.38 -31.61
C ALA A 69 9.12 76.19 -32.71
N ASP A 70 10.32 75.75 -32.32
CA ASP A 70 11.41 75.40 -33.25
C ASP A 70 11.12 74.03 -33.90
N LEU A 71 10.69 74.07 -35.16
CA LEU A 71 10.32 72.89 -35.92
C LEU A 71 11.57 72.13 -36.40
N LEU A 72 12.69 72.82 -36.64
CA LEU A 72 13.95 72.19 -37.03
C LEU A 72 14.53 71.37 -35.87
N ALA A 73 14.47 71.88 -34.64
CA ALA A 73 14.89 71.15 -33.45
C ALA A 73 14.04 69.88 -33.22
N ALA A 74 12.72 69.96 -33.46
CA ALA A 74 11.83 68.80 -33.36
C ALA A 74 12.14 67.72 -34.42
N VAL A 75 12.41 68.12 -35.66
CA VAL A 75 12.84 67.23 -36.75
C VAL A 75 14.19 66.59 -36.42
N ALA A 76 15.17 67.39 -35.96
CA ALA A 76 16.49 66.90 -35.56
C ALA A 76 16.40 65.86 -34.43
N LYS A 77 15.56 66.09 -33.41
CA LYS A 77 15.32 65.13 -32.33
C LYS A 77 14.73 63.81 -32.84
N ARG A 78 13.76 63.85 -33.75
CA ARG A 78 13.17 62.65 -34.37
C ARG A 78 14.19 61.91 -35.25
N LYS A 79 15.04 62.64 -35.97
CA LYS A 79 16.15 62.09 -36.75
C LYS A 79 17.13 61.31 -35.86
N VAL A 80 17.58 61.90 -34.75
CA VAL A 80 18.45 61.25 -33.76
C VAL A 80 17.79 59.97 -33.20
N SER A 81 16.48 60.00 -32.94
CA SER A 81 15.75 58.81 -32.48
C SER A 81 15.73 57.69 -33.52
N MET A 82 15.61 58.01 -34.82
CA MET A 82 15.67 57.01 -35.89
C MET A 82 17.09 56.46 -36.08
N GLU A 83 18.11 57.32 -35.99
CA GLU A 83 19.52 56.91 -36.01
C GLU A 83 19.85 55.97 -34.84
N ALA A 84 19.31 56.25 -33.64
CA ALA A 84 19.43 55.37 -32.49
C ALA A 84 18.82 53.98 -32.74
N LYS A 85 17.67 53.89 -33.43
CA LYS A 85 17.07 52.58 -33.81
C LYS A 85 17.93 51.80 -34.79
N ILE A 86 18.60 52.48 -35.73
CA ILE A 86 19.55 51.82 -36.64
C ILE A 86 20.75 51.29 -35.84
N ALA A 87 21.27 52.07 -34.89
CA ALA A 87 22.34 51.62 -34.01
C ALA A 87 21.93 50.43 -33.14
N GLU A 88 20.71 50.44 -32.59
CA GLU A 88 20.12 49.33 -31.84
C GLU A 88 19.96 48.08 -32.73
N ALA A 89 19.53 48.23 -33.99
CA ALA A 89 19.44 47.11 -34.93
C ALA A 89 20.82 46.49 -35.23
N ILE A 90 21.85 47.32 -35.36
CA ILE A 90 23.24 46.86 -35.50
C ILE A 90 23.68 46.12 -34.23
N SER A 91 23.30 46.59 -33.04
CA SER A 91 23.59 45.91 -31.77
C SER A 91 22.87 44.55 -31.69
N ALA A 92 21.58 44.49 -32.00
CA ALA A 92 20.79 43.26 -32.04
C ALA A 92 21.37 42.24 -33.05
N THR A 93 21.90 42.73 -34.18
CA THR A 93 22.63 41.90 -35.15
C THR A 93 23.90 41.29 -34.55
N LYS A 94 24.67 42.05 -33.75
CA LYS A 94 25.83 41.50 -33.03
C LYS A 94 25.44 40.44 -32.01
N GLU A 95 24.23 40.50 -31.48
CA GLU A 95 23.65 39.49 -30.58
C GLU A 95 22.96 38.34 -31.32
N ARG A 96 22.98 38.35 -32.67
CA ARG A 96 22.30 37.38 -33.55
C ARG A 96 20.78 37.38 -33.38
N ASN A 97 20.21 38.45 -32.86
CA ASN A 97 18.77 38.67 -32.82
C ASN A 97 18.32 39.39 -34.11
N PHE A 98 18.31 38.63 -35.20
CA PHE A 98 18.00 39.17 -36.53
C PHE A 98 16.55 39.62 -36.68
N ASP A 99 15.62 38.97 -35.97
CA ASP A 99 14.21 39.39 -35.94
C ASP A 99 14.05 40.78 -35.33
N ARG A 100 14.67 41.02 -34.18
CA ARG A 100 14.68 42.35 -33.54
C ARG A 100 15.33 43.41 -34.41
N ALA A 101 16.46 43.08 -35.04
CA ALA A 101 17.15 43.99 -35.96
C ALA A 101 16.26 44.36 -37.16
N LYS A 102 15.54 43.38 -37.73
CA LYS A 102 14.60 43.58 -38.84
C LYS A 102 13.40 44.45 -38.44
N GLU A 103 12.82 44.21 -37.25
CA GLU A 103 11.73 45.03 -36.73
C GLU A 103 12.12 46.50 -36.54
N LEU A 104 13.28 46.75 -35.92
CA LEU A 104 13.81 48.10 -35.68
C LEU A 104 14.03 48.87 -36.99
N LEU A 105 14.61 48.20 -37.99
CA LEU A 105 14.84 48.81 -39.31
C LEU A 105 13.56 49.00 -40.10
N ALA A 106 12.57 48.09 -39.97
CA ALA A 106 11.29 48.23 -40.64
C ALA A 106 10.53 49.49 -40.19
N VAL A 107 10.66 49.88 -38.91
CA VAL A 107 10.07 51.13 -38.39
C VAL A 107 10.67 52.35 -39.09
N VAL A 108 11.99 52.38 -39.26
CA VAL A 108 12.69 53.51 -39.91
C VAL A 108 12.46 53.49 -41.42
N ALA A 109 12.52 52.33 -42.07
CA ALA A 109 12.39 52.18 -43.52
C ALA A 109 11.00 52.53 -44.07
N ARG A 110 9.96 52.52 -43.22
CA ARG A 110 8.59 52.91 -43.56
C ARG A 110 8.35 54.42 -43.52
N GLU A 111 9.30 55.20 -42.99
CA GLU A 111 9.21 56.66 -42.95
C GLU A 111 9.15 57.22 -44.38
N LYS A 112 8.22 58.14 -44.62
CA LYS A 112 7.95 58.71 -45.94
C LYS A 112 8.33 60.16 -46.04
N ASP A 113 8.52 60.87 -44.93
CA ASP A 113 8.89 62.28 -44.90
C ASP A 113 10.31 62.50 -45.48
N PHE A 114 10.40 63.42 -46.45
CA PHE A 114 11.62 63.68 -47.21
C PHE A 114 12.78 64.15 -46.32
N ARG A 115 12.50 64.78 -45.17
CA ARG A 115 13.52 65.30 -44.24
C ARG A 115 14.34 64.20 -43.58
N PHE A 116 13.88 62.96 -43.63
CA PHE A 116 14.58 61.78 -43.11
C PHE A 116 15.09 60.86 -44.24
N SER A 117 15.08 61.30 -45.51
CA SER A 117 15.43 60.44 -46.64
C SER A 117 16.83 59.84 -46.54
N ASP A 118 17.76 60.58 -45.93
CA ASP A 118 19.13 60.13 -45.65
C ASP A 118 19.16 59.00 -44.61
N VAL A 119 18.44 59.15 -43.50
CA VAL A 119 18.32 58.12 -42.44
C VAL A 119 17.56 56.89 -42.95
N VAL A 120 16.51 57.08 -43.75
CA VAL A 120 15.78 55.99 -44.43
C VAL A 120 16.68 55.26 -45.41
N GLY A 121 17.52 55.99 -46.16
CA GLY A 121 18.54 55.41 -47.04
C GLY A 121 19.53 54.55 -46.25
N ASN A 122 20.06 55.08 -45.15
CA ASN A 122 20.96 54.35 -44.25
C ASN A 122 20.31 53.09 -43.65
N ALA A 123 19.04 53.17 -43.24
CA ALA A 123 18.28 52.03 -42.74
C ALA A 123 18.11 50.93 -43.81
N LYS A 124 17.81 51.29 -45.06
CA LYS A 124 17.69 50.33 -46.17
C LYS A 124 19.02 49.66 -46.51
N VAL A 125 20.13 50.40 -46.46
CA VAL A 125 21.47 49.84 -46.63
C VAL A 125 21.81 48.87 -45.49
N ALA A 126 21.54 49.26 -44.25
CA ALA A 126 21.71 48.40 -43.08
C ALA A 126 20.85 47.14 -43.19
N GLN A 127 19.59 47.27 -43.62
CA GLN A 127 18.66 46.15 -43.80
C GLN A 127 19.20 45.10 -44.78
N LYS A 128 19.67 45.51 -45.97
CA LYS A 128 20.26 44.57 -46.94
C LYS A 128 21.50 43.86 -46.40
N LYS A 129 22.36 44.58 -45.69
CA LYS A 129 23.58 44.00 -45.09
C LYS A 129 23.23 43.00 -43.99
N ILE A 130 22.31 43.37 -43.09
CA ILE A 130 21.85 42.51 -42.00
C ILE A 130 21.12 41.28 -42.54
N GLU A 131 20.31 41.42 -43.57
CA GLU A 131 19.64 40.29 -44.23
C GLU A 131 20.65 39.31 -44.84
N SER A 132 21.69 39.80 -45.52
CA SER A 132 22.76 38.94 -46.03
C SER A 132 23.50 38.19 -44.92
N ILE A 133 23.80 38.87 -43.81
CA ILE A 133 24.45 38.25 -42.64
C ILE A 133 23.52 37.22 -41.99
N ALA A 134 22.24 37.56 -41.83
CA ALA A 134 21.23 36.69 -41.23
C ALA A 134 21.06 35.40 -42.03
N VAL A 135 20.98 35.47 -43.37
CA VAL A 135 20.89 34.29 -44.24
C VAL A 135 22.12 33.40 -44.07
N GLN A 136 23.32 33.98 -44.08
CA GLN A 136 24.56 33.21 -43.96
C GLN A 136 24.71 32.54 -42.58
N GLU A 137 24.51 33.29 -41.48
CA GLU A 137 24.65 32.75 -40.13
C GLU A 137 23.53 31.76 -39.79
N SER A 138 22.29 32.02 -40.24
CA SER A 138 21.16 31.10 -39.99
C SER A 138 21.29 29.79 -40.77
N ALA A 139 21.79 29.83 -42.02
CA ALA A 139 22.08 28.63 -42.79
C ALA A 139 23.16 27.77 -42.10
N SER A 140 24.28 28.38 -41.70
CA SER A 140 25.33 27.66 -40.97
C SER A 140 24.85 27.10 -39.62
N ALA A 141 23.98 27.82 -38.90
CA ALA A 141 23.37 27.31 -37.68
C ALA A 141 22.42 26.13 -37.96
N SER A 142 21.66 26.19 -39.05
CA SER A 142 20.72 25.13 -39.45
C SER A 142 21.45 23.83 -39.79
N ASP A 143 22.56 23.91 -40.53
CA ASP A 143 23.41 22.75 -40.86
C ASP A 143 23.97 22.09 -39.58
N ARG A 144 24.44 22.90 -38.62
CA ARG A 144 24.93 22.40 -37.33
C ARG A 144 23.83 21.79 -36.48
N ILE A 145 22.62 22.35 -36.50
CA ILE A 145 21.45 21.81 -35.79
C ILE A 145 21.05 20.45 -36.40
N ALA A 146 21.05 20.32 -37.73
CA ALA A 146 20.77 19.04 -38.39
C ALA A 146 21.81 17.98 -38.02
N ALA A 147 23.10 18.30 -38.10
CA ALA A 147 24.16 17.38 -37.69
C ALA A 147 24.11 17.04 -36.19
N ALA A 148 23.68 17.99 -35.34
CA ALA A 148 23.50 17.74 -33.91
C ALA A 148 22.30 16.84 -33.64
N GLN A 149 21.24 16.95 -34.44
CA GLN A 149 20.08 16.07 -34.36
C GLN A 149 20.48 14.62 -34.69
N GLU A 150 21.22 14.41 -35.78
CA GLU A 150 21.76 13.08 -36.13
C GLU A 150 22.64 12.52 -35.00
N ALA A 151 23.54 13.34 -34.44
CA ALA A 151 24.37 12.95 -33.32
C ALA A 151 23.54 12.58 -32.07
N TYR A 152 22.48 13.34 -31.78
CA TYR A 152 21.57 13.05 -30.66
C TYR A 152 20.84 11.73 -30.84
N GLU A 153 20.37 11.43 -32.06
CA GLU A 153 19.72 10.16 -32.42
C GLU A 153 20.67 8.97 -32.32
N CYS A 154 21.95 9.16 -32.64
CA CYS A 154 23.00 8.17 -32.41
C CYS A 154 23.52 8.12 -30.95
N GLY A 155 23.02 8.98 -30.05
CA GLY A 155 23.42 9.02 -28.64
C GLY A 155 24.76 9.72 -28.36
N ASP A 156 25.39 10.35 -29.35
CA ASP A 156 26.69 11.04 -29.21
C ASP A 156 26.53 12.43 -28.58
N SER A 157 26.43 12.43 -27.24
CA SER A 157 26.24 13.65 -26.46
C SER A 157 27.44 14.61 -26.52
N VAL A 158 28.65 14.11 -26.79
CA VAL A 158 29.84 14.96 -26.95
C VAL A 158 29.71 15.78 -28.22
N ARG A 159 29.34 15.13 -29.33
CA ARG A 159 29.17 15.79 -30.62
C ARG A 159 28.02 16.79 -30.60
N VAL A 160 26.92 16.51 -29.90
CA VAL A 160 25.82 17.47 -29.71
C VAL A 160 26.31 18.75 -29.01
N VAL A 161 27.06 18.61 -27.91
CA VAL A 161 27.59 19.77 -27.17
C VAL A 161 28.61 20.54 -27.99
N GLU A 162 29.48 19.88 -28.74
CA GLU A 162 30.43 20.53 -29.66
C GLU A 162 29.70 21.35 -30.74
N LEU A 163 28.67 20.75 -31.36
CA LEU A 163 27.92 21.35 -32.46
C LEU A 163 26.98 22.48 -32.02
N LEU A 164 26.40 22.43 -30.83
CA LEU A 164 25.42 23.43 -30.38
C LEU A 164 25.96 24.40 -29.32
N GLY A 165 26.94 24.00 -28.51
CA GLY A 165 27.41 24.77 -27.35
C GLY A 165 28.08 26.10 -27.69
N THR A 166 28.55 26.28 -28.93
CA THR A 166 29.15 27.54 -29.40
C THR A 166 28.19 28.38 -30.26
N LEU A 167 26.96 27.93 -30.50
CA LEU A 167 25.93 28.73 -31.18
C LEU A 167 25.30 29.75 -30.22
N SER A 168 24.93 30.91 -30.76
CA SER A 168 24.14 31.88 -30.00
C SER A 168 22.77 31.26 -29.65
N PRO A 169 22.25 31.45 -28.41
CA PRO A 169 20.91 31.00 -28.05
C PRO A 169 19.81 31.48 -28.99
N ASN A 170 19.98 32.66 -29.60
CA ASN A 170 19.02 33.23 -30.57
C ASN A 170 18.97 32.47 -31.91
N LEU A 171 19.94 31.59 -32.19
CA LEU A 171 20.00 30.76 -33.40
C LEU A 171 19.59 29.31 -33.15
N LEU A 172 19.35 28.92 -31.89
CA LEU A 172 18.91 27.58 -31.54
C LEU A 172 17.39 27.47 -31.63
N THR A 173 16.92 26.34 -32.15
CA THR A 173 15.50 25.97 -32.00
C THR A 173 15.23 25.49 -30.56
N PRO A 174 13.98 25.54 -30.07
CA PRO A 174 13.63 25.02 -28.75
C PRO A 174 14.03 23.55 -28.55
N GLU A 175 13.91 22.74 -29.60
CA GLU A 175 14.33 21.35 -29.60
C GLU A 175 15.85 21.20 -29.49
N ALA A 176 16.63 21.96 -30.27
CA ALA A 176 18.09 21.97 -30.17
C ALA A 176 18.57 22.43 -28.79
N THR A 177 17.91 23.43 -28.18
CA THR A 177 18.18 23.85 -26.80
C THR A 177 17.90 22.72 -25.80
N SER A 178 16.78 22.02 -25.95
CA SER A 178 16.43 20.87 -25.10
C SER A 178 17.45 19.74 -25.24
N ASN A 179 17.83 19.39 -26.47
CA ASN A 179 18.80 18.33 -26.76
C ASN A 179 20.19 18.69 -26.21
N LEU A 180 20.66 19.93 -26.41
CA LEU A 180 21.90 20.43 -25.82
C LEU A 180 21.90 20.28 -24.30
N LYS A 181 20.83 20.73 -23.62
CA LYS A 181 20.72 20.65 -22.16
C LYS A 181 20.73 19.19 -21.66
N ARG A 182 20.01 18.30 -22.34
CA ARG A 182 19.99 16.86 -22.01
C ARG A 182 21.37 16.22 -22.20
N SER A 183 22.05 16.53 -23.31
CA SER A 183 23.40 16.04 -23.58
C SER A 183 24.42 16.55 -22.56
N GLN A 184 24.37 17.84 -22.18
CA GLN A 184 25.20 18.40 -21.11
C GLN A 184 24.97 17.68 -19.78
N THR A 185 23.70 17.54 -19.37
CA THR A 185 23.33 16.83 -18.13
C THR A 185 23.84 15.39 -18.13
N ARG A 186 23.75 14.69 -19.26
CA ARG A 186 24.26 13.32 -19.40
C ARG A 186 25.79 13.27 -19.27
N LEU A 187 26.52 14.21 -19.87
CA LEU A 187 27.98 14.28 -19.74
C LEU A 187 28.41 14.61 -18.30
N ASP A 188 27.70 15.50 -17.61
CA ASP A 188 27.95 15.79 -16.21
C ASP A 188 27.73 14.55 -15.33
N GLN A 189 26.63 13.83 -15.55
CA GLN A 189 26.35 12.55 -14.86
C GLN A 189 27.44 11.49 -15.11
N ILE A 190 27.96 11.42 -16.33
CA ILE A 190 29.07 10.52 -16.67
C ILE A 190 30.33 10.91 -15.89
N ALA A 191 30.69 12.20 -15.88
CA ALA A 191 31.88 12.68 -15.19
C ALA A 191 31.79 12.45 -13.67
N ASP A 192 30.62 12.69 -13.08
CA ASP A 192 30.36 12.44 -11.66
C ASP A 192 30.41 10.95 -11.31
N ALA A 193 29.86 10.09 -12.17
CA ALA A 193 29.94 8.64 -12.01
C ALA A 193 31.39 8.14 -12.11
N ASP A 194 32.15 8.62 -13.10
CA ASP A 194 33.58 8.30 -13.26
C ASP A 194 34.38 8.67 -12.01
N LYS A 195 34.16 9.87 -11.46
CA LYS A 195 34.81 10.33 -10.23
C LYS A 195 34.42 9.47 -9.02
N SER A 196 33.13 9.17 -8.86
CA SER A 196 32.62 8.35 -7.76
C SER A 196 33.18 6.93 -7.81
N LEU A 197 33.30 6.36 -9.01
CA LEU A 197 33.90 5.04 -9.21
C LEU A 197 35.38 5.01 -8.82
N GLN A 198 36.14 6.05 -9.17
CA GLN A 198 37.54 6.17 -8.76
C GLN A 198 37.68 6.24 -7.23
N GLU A 199 36.83 7.03 -6.56
CA GLU A 199 36.81 7.13 -5.10
C GLU A 199 36.45 5.78 -4.44
N ALA A 200 35.46 5.06 -4.99
CA ALA A 200 35.06 3.74 -4.52
C ALA A 200 36.20 2.72 -4.64
N PHE A 201 36.94 2.73 -5.76
CA PHE A 201 38.11 1.86 -5.94
C PHE A 201 39.26 2.20 -4.99
N GLN A 202 39.52 3.48 -4.72
CA GLN A 202 40.52 3.89 -3.72
C GLN A 202 40.17 3.35 -2.33
N LYS A 203 38.89 3.41 -1.96
CA LYS A 203 38.38 2.87 -0.68
C LYS A 203 38.20 1.35 -0.68
N ARG A 204 38.38 0.69 -1.83
CA ARG A 204 38.06 -0.74 -2.05
C ARG A 204 36.61 -1.06 -1.70
N ASP A 205 35.71 -0.12 -1.92
CA ASP A 205 34.27 -0.26 -1.72
C ASP A 205 33.64 -0.87 -2.97
N TRP A 206 33.68 -2.21 -3.02
CA TRP A 206 33.16 -2.96 -4.16
C TRP A 206 31.64 -2.85 -4.27
N ALA A 207 30.92 -2.68 -3.16
CA ALA A 207 29.47 -2.56 -3.15
C ALA A 207 29.05 -1.27 -3.87
N ALA A 208 29.62 -0.14 -3.46
CA ALA A 208 29.43 1.14 -4.15
C ALA A 208 29.89 1.06 -5.62
N SER A 209 31.04 0.42 -5.87
CA SER A 209 31.56 0.26 -7.24
C SER A 209 30.57 -0.47 -8.16
N GLY A 210 29.93 -1.54 -7.68
CA GLY A 210 28.96 -2.30 -8.47
C GLY A 210 27.73 -1.48 -8.86
N VAL A 211 27.15 -0.76 -7.88
CA VAL A 211 25.99 0.13 -8.11
C VAL A 211 26.35 1.26 -9.09
N ILE A 212 27.52 1.87 -8.94
CA ILE A 212 27.98 2.95 -9.84
C ILE A 212 28.21 2.40 -11.26
N ILE A 213 28.76 1.19 -11.40
CA ILE A 213 28.99 0.58 -12.71
C ILE A 213 27.68 0.27 -13.44
N ASP A 214 26.65 -0.25 -12.75
CA ASP A 214 25.33 -0.44 -13.38
C ASP A 214 24.78 0.89 -13.91
N ARG A 215 24.88 1.96 -13.12
CA ARG A 215 24.49 3.30 -13.58
C ARG A 215 25.31 3.78 -14.77
N MET A 216 26.61 3.49 -14.80
CA MET A 216 27.46 3.83 -15.94
C MET A 216 27.09 3.04 -17.20
N MET A 217 26.69 1.77 -17.06
CA MET A 217 26.19 0.96 -18.18
C MET A 217 24.88 1.53 -18.75
N GLU A 218 24.00 2.09 -17.92
CA GLU A 218 22.81 2.82 -18.41
C GLU A 218 23.20 4.11 -19.16
N LEU A 219 24.20 4.84 -18.66
CA LEU A 219 24.67 6.09 -19.25
C LEU A 219 25.48 5.88 -20.53
N LYS A 220 26.17 4.74 -20.66
CA LYS A 220 27.06 4.36 -21.77
C LYS A 220 26.86 2.87 -22.15
N PRO A 221 25.74 2.52 -22.80
CA PRO A 221 25.36 1.11 -23.04
C PRO A 221 26.34 0.35 -23.96
N ASP A 222 26.97 1.04 -24.92
CA ASP A 222 27.87 0.44 -25.91
C ASP A 222 29.35 0.47 -25.50
N ASP A 223 29.67 0.90 -24.28
CA ASP A 223 31.05 0.99 -23.79
C ASP A 223 31.56 -0.38 -23.32
N GLU A 224 32.31 -1.06 -24.19
CA GLU A 224 32.93 -2.36 -23.90
C GLU A 224 33.84 -2.32 -22.67
N SER A 225 34.48 -1.18 -22.36
CA SER A 225 35.39 -1.07 -21.23
C SER A 225 34.64 -1.13 -19.91
N ILE A 226 33.49 -0.46 -19.82
CA ILE A 226 32.60 -0.47 -18.65
C ILE A 226 31.97 -1.86 -18.51
N SER A 227 31.52 -2.46 -19.61
CA SER A 227 30.97 -3.83 -19.60
C SER A 227 31.98 -4.85 -19.07
N ASN A 228 33.23 -4.78 -19.54
CA ASN A 228 34.32 -5.65 -19.05
C ASN A 228 34.68 -5.37 -17.58
N LEU A 229 34.59 -4.12 -17.13
CA LEU A 229 34.81 -3.77 -15.72
C LEU A 229 33.71 -4.32 -14.83
N ALA A 230 32.45 -4.26 -15.27
CA ALA A 230 31.31 -4.83 -14.58
C ALA A 230 31.47 -6.33 -14.33
N LEU A 231 31.95 -7.09 -15.34
CA LEU A 231 32.27 -8.52 -15.17
C LEU A 231 33.38 -8.76 -14.12
N LYS A 232 34.42 -7.93 -14.09
CA LYS A 232 35.51 -8.04 -13.10
C LYS A 232 35.04 -7.73 -11.68
N VAL A 233 34.28 -6.64 -11.51
CA VAL A 233 33.73 -6.22 -10.21
C VAL A 233 32.68 -7.21 -9.73
N GLY A 234 31.78 -7.66 -10.61
CA GLY A 234 30.80 -8.70 -10.34
C GLY A 234 31.44 -9.99 -9.84
N LYS A 235 32.49 -10.49 -10.51
CA LYS A 235 33.25 -11.65 -10.02
C LYS A 235 33.82 -11.44 -8.62
N LYS A 236 34.31 -10.23 -8.31
CA LYS A 236 34.85 -9.90 -6.98
C LYS A 236 33.76 -9.86 -5.91
N LEU A 237 32.59 -9.30 -6.23
CA LEU A 237 31.42 -9.24 -5.36
C LEU A 237 30.88 -10.64 -5.06
N ILE A 238 30.69 -11.47 -6.09
CA ILE A 238 30.24 -12.86 -5.96
C ILE A 238 31.20 -13.64 -5.04
N SER A 239 32.50 -13.59 -5.29
CA SER A 239 33.50 -14.28 -4.45
C SER A 239 33.50 -13.80 -2.99
N LYS A 240 33.28 -12.51 -2.74
CA LYS A 240 33.13 -11.99 -1.38
C LYS A 240 31.83 -12.46 -0.72
N ALA A 241 30.72 -12.52 -1.47
CA ALA A 241 29.45 -13.03 -0.97
C ALA A 241 29.54 -14.52 -0.63
N GLU A 242 30.28 -15.32 -1.42
CA GLU A 242 30.59 -16.71 -1.10
C GLU A 242 31.33 -16.84 0.23
N SER A 243 32.38 -16.02 0.45
CA SER A 243 33.14 -16.02 1.71
C SER A 243 32.28 -15.60 2.91
N LEU A 244 31.38 -14.63 2.73
CA LEU A 244 30.41 -14.24 3.77
C LEU A 244 29.42 -15.37 4.08
N ARG A 245 28.93 -16.07 3.06
CA ARG A 245 28.07 -17.26 3.21
C ARG A 245 28.79 -18.37 3.99
N GLU A 246 30.04 -18.67 3.64
CA GLU A 246 30.88 -19.66 4.34
C GLU A 246 31.16 -19.28 5.79
N SER A 247 31.16 -17.97 6.08
CA SER A 247 31.27 -17.44 7.44
C SER A 247 29.91 -17.25 8.13
N HIS A 248 28.84 -17.82 7.57
CA HIS A 248 27.45 -17.75 8.07
C HIS A 248 26.87 -16.33 8.21
N LYS A 249 27.36 -15.36 7.42
CA LYS A 249 26.90 -13.97 7.40
C LYS A 249 25.93 -13.72 6.24
N TYR A 250 24.79 -14.42 6.24
CA TYR A 250 23.87 -14.44 5.09
C TYR A 250 23.31 -13.06 4.72
N GLY A 251 22.88 -12.25 5.70
CA GLY A 251 22.36 -10.90 5.42
C GLY A 251 23.40 -9.99 4.76
N ALA A 252 24.67 -10.06 5.20
CA ALA A 252 25.75 -9.31 4.56
C ALA A 252 26.07 -9.84 3.15
N ALA A 253 25.95 -11.16 2.93
CA ALA A 253 26.10 -11.76 1.61
C ALA A 253 24.97 -11.31 0.66
N ALA A 254 23.72 -11.27 1.13
CA ALA A 254 22.56 -10.83 0.36
C ALA A 254 22.72 -9.38 -0.11
N ASN A 255 23.02 -8.46 0.82
CA ASN A 255 23.27 -7.05 0.51
C ASN A 255 24.39 -6.87 -0.53
N LEU A 256 25.41 -7.74 -0.51
CA LEU A 256 26.52 -7.66 -1.47
C LEU A 256 26.13 -8.18 -2.87
N LEU A 257 25.24 -9.18 -2.92
CA LEU A 257 24.73 -9.72 -4.19
C LEU A 257 23.80 -8.73 -4.90
N GLU A 258 23.05 -7.92 -4.17
CA GLU A 258 22.25 -6.83 -4.76
C GLU A 258 23.10 -5.82 -5.53
N CYS A 259 24.34 -5.60 -5.09
CA CYS A 259 25.30 -4.72 -5.75
C CYS A 259 26.00 -5.33 -6.97
N VAL A 260 25.73 -6.60 -7.32
CA VAL A 260 26.36 -7.23 -8.49
C VAL A 260 25.76 -6.65 -9.79
N PRO A 261 26.61 -6.10 -10.69
CA PRO A 261 26.14 -5.52 -11.94
C PRO A 261 25.31 -6.48 -12.78
N GLY A 262 24.30 -5.99 -13.47
CA GLY A 262 23.31 -6.79 -14.21
C GLY A 262 23.94 -7.77 -15.19
N ASN A 263 24.95 -7.35 -15.96
CA ASN A 263 25.63 -8.20 -16.95
C ASN A 263 26.55 -9.28 -16.33
N ALA A 264 26.86 -9.17 -15.04
CA ALA A 264 27.68 -10.14 -14.31
C ALA A 264 26.84 -11.23 -13.60
N ARG A 265 25.50 -11.11 -13.62
CA ARG A 265 24.56 -12.06 -13.00
C ARG A 265 24.38 -13.31 -13.88
N ASN A 266 25.33 -14.23 -13.78
CA ASN A 266 25.31 -15.51 -14.47
C ASN A 266 24.64 -16.62 -13.63
N GLU A 267 24.65 -17.86 -14.14
CA GLU A 267 24.06 -19.00 -13.44
C GLU A 267 24.68 -19.26 -12.05
N ALA A 268 25.98 -19.00 -11.89
CA ALA A 268 26.65 -19.14 -10.59
C ALA A 268 26.16 -18.10 -9.58
N PHE A 269 25.93 -16.86 -10.02
CA PHE A 269 25.28 -15.82 -9.22
C PHE A 269 23.89 -16.28 -8.77
N SER A 270 23.04 -16.73 -9.69
CA SER A 270 21.66 -17.14 -9.36
C SER A 270 21.63 -18.31 -8.36
N ARG A 271 22.54 -19.28 -8.50
CA ARG A 271 22.69 -20.39 -7.54
C ARG A 271 23.09 -19.89 -6.15
N LEU A 272 24.09 -19.00 -6.08
CA LEU A 272 24.56 -18.43 -4.82
C LEU A 272 23.47 -17.59 -4.15
N GLN A 273 22.81 -16.72 -4.90
CA GLN A 273 21.70 -15.90 -4.42
C GLN A 273 20.59 -16.77 -3.83
N GLY A 274 20.13 -17.80 -4.54
CA GLY A 274 19.12 -18.72 -4.01
C GLY A 274 19.53 -19.43 -2.72
N ILE A 275 20.81 -19.75 -2.52
CA ILE A 275 21.31 -20.32 -1.25
C ILE A 275 21.31 -19.26 -0.14
N VAL A 276 21.78 -18.05 -0.44
CA VAL A 276 21.86 -16.96 0.52
C VAL A 276 20.46 -16.55 0.97
N ASP A 277 19.54 -16.31 0.05
CA ASP A 277 18.16 -15.88 0.33
C ASP A 277 17.41 -16.92 1.19
N ARG A 278 17.56 -18.21 0.88
CA ARG A 278 17.03 -19.29 1.71
C ARG A 278 17.55 -19.26 3.14
N ASN A 279 18.86 -19.05 3.33
CA ASN A 279 19.45 -19.00 4.68
C ASN A 279 19.07 -17.72 5.42
N VAL A 280 18.91 -16.59 4.72
CA VAL A 280 18.33 -15.35 5.29
C VAL A 280 16.92 -15.63 5.78
N TRP A 281 16.06 -16.20 4.94
CA TRP A 281 14.68 -16.54 5.32
C TRP A 281 14.64 -17.50 6.50
N LEU A 282 15.40 -18.61 6.45
CA LEU A 282 15.46 -19.62 7.51
C LEU A 282 15.89 -19.02 8.85
N SER A 283 17.00 -18.27 8.87
CA SER A 283 17.49 -17.63 10.09
C SER A 283 16.48 -16.62 10.67
N GLY A 284 15.74 -15.93 9.80
CA GLY A 284 14.68 -14.99 10.19
C GLY A 284 13.47 -15.66 10.87
N GLN A 285 13.25 -16.96 10.66
CA GLN A 285 12.08 -17.67 11.21
C GLN A 285 12.10 -17.85 12.73
N PHE A 286 13.23 -17.62 13.40
CA PHE A 286 13.36 -17.87 14.86
C PHE A 286 13.31 -16.61 15.70
N LYS A 287 13.50 -15.44 15.07
CA LYS A 287 13.48 -14.16 15.77
C LYS A 287 12.11 -13.95 16.40
N ASP A 288 12.06 -13.62 17.69
CA ASP A 288 10.83 -13.29 18.42
C ASP A 288 9.75 -14.40 18.39
N GLU A 289 10.13 -15.65 18.09
CA GLU A 289 9.20 -16.77 18.12
C GLU A 289 8.78 -17.10 19.56
N PRO A 290 7.48 -17.07 19.87
CA PRO A 290 7.01 -17.21 21.25
C PRO A 290 7.08 -18.66 21.74
N LEU A 291 6.87 -19.63 20.86
CA LEU A 291 6.57 -21.01 21.22
C LEU A 291 7.50 -21.99 20.51
N ALA A 292 7.94 -23.03 21.22
CA ALA A 292 8.73 -24.11 20.64
C ALA A 292 7.80 -25.10 19.93
N THR A 293 7.71 -24.99 18.60
CA THR A 293 6.83 -25.85 17.80
C THR A 293 7.62 -26.94 17.06
N PRO A 294 7.01 -28.10 16.77
CA PRO A 294 7.62 -29.11 15.90
C PRO A 294 8.00 -28.58 14.52
N THR A 295 7.24 -27.60 13.99
CA THR A 295 7.51 -26.96 12.71
C THR A 295 8.79 -26.13 12.76
N LEU A 296 9.00 -25.34 13.82
CA LEU A 296 10.28 -24.65 14.05
C LEU A 296 11.44 -25.64 14.19
N GLY A 297 11.22 -26.79 14.81
CA GLY A 297 12.24 -27.85 14.88
C GLY A 297 12.65 -28.36 13.49
N ARG A 298 11.69 -28.57 12.58
CA ARG A 298 11.98 -28.96 11.19
C ARG A 298 12.68 -27.85 10.41
N LEU A 299 12.28 -26.59 10.60
CA LEU A 299 12.95 -25.43 10.00
C LEU A 299 14.40 -25.30 10.51
N ALA A 300 14.63 -25.49 11.81
CA ALA A 300 15.98 -25.40 12.39
C ALA A 300 16.87 -26.52 11.87
N LYS A 301 16.32 -27.73 11.72
CA LYS A 301 17.02 -28.85 11.08
C LYS A 301 17.39 -28.52 9.63
N SER A 302 16.44 -28.01 8.84
CA SER A 302 16.68 -27.58 7.46
C SER A 302 17.75 -26.49 7.40
N TRP A 303 17.75 -25.54 8.33
CA TRP A 303 18.78 -24.51 8.43
C TRP A 303 20.18 -25.08 8.69
N VAL A 304 20.32 -26.04 9.62
CA VAL A 304 21.59 -26.73 9.86
C VAL A 304 22.10 -27.43 8.59
N GLU A 305 21.22 -28.15 7.89
CA GLU A 305 21.58 -28.88 6.67
C GLU A 305 21.97 -27.95 5.53
N GLN A 306 21.19 -26.89 5.27
CA GLN A 306 21.42 -25.96 4.16
C GLN A 306 22.59 -25.00 4.39
N SER A 307 22.93 -24.72 5.65
CA SER A 307 24.06 -23.86 6.00
C SER A 307 25.40 -24.59 6.08
N GLY A 308 25.40 -25.93 6.02
CA GLY A 308 26.61 -26.73 6.24
C GLY A 308 27.05 -26.77 7.70
N GLY A 309 26.12 -26.66 8.65
CA GLY A 309 26.42 -26.77 10.09
C GLY A 309 26.65 -25.45 10.81
N ASP A 310 25.90 -24.40 10.46
CA ASP A 310 25.94 -23.12 11.17
C ASP A 310 25.79 -23.32 12.70
N PRO A 311 26.72 -22.79 13.52
CA PRO A 311 26.66 -22.91 14.97
C PRO A 311 25.38 -22.33 15.57
N GLN A 312 24.84 -21.22 15.01
CA GLN A 312 23.59 -20.61 15.47
C GLN A 312 22.40 -21.51 15.15
N ALA A 313 22.36 -22.07 13.95
CA ALA A 313 21.32 -23.02 13.55
C ALA A 313 21.33 -24.27 14.45
N THR A 314 22.52 -24.79 14.74
CA THR A 314 22.71 -25.97 15.59
C THR A 314 22.26 -25.69 17.03
N ALA A 315 22.64 -24.54 17.59
CA ALA A 315 22.19 -24.12 18.91
C ALA A 315 20.67 -23.96 18.98
N MET A 316 20.04 -23.40 17.94
CA MET A 316 18.60 -23.24 17.84
C MET A 316 17.87 -24.59 17.76
N LEU A 317 18.35 -25.51 16.93
CA LEU A 317 17.80 -26.86 16.81
C LEU A 317 17.86 -27.61 18.16
N ASN A 318 18.99 -27.54 18.85
CA ASN A 318 19.16 -28.15 20.17
C ASN A 318 18.21 -27.54 21.22
N ARG A 319 18.07 -26.21 21.21
CA ARG A 319 17.14 -25.49 22.09
C ARG A 319 15.70 -25.94 21.87
N ILE A 320 15.22 -25.91 20.62
CA ILE A 320 13.85 -26.30 20.28
C ILE A 320 13.61 -27.78 20.63
N SER A 321 14.56 -28.66 20.29
CA SER A 321 14.45 -30.10 20.55
C SER A 321 14.36 -30.41 22.05
N LYS A 322 15.10 -29.66 22.88
CA LYS A 322 14.99 -29.73 24.34
C LYS A 322 13.63 -29.19 24.80
N ARG A 323 13.27 -27.99 24.33
CA ARG A 323 12.11 -27.25 24.85
C ARG A 323 10.78 -27.95 24.56
N ILE A 324 10.61 -28.57 23.40
CA ILE A 324 9.40 -29.34 23.03
C ILE A 324 9.09 -30.46 24.05
N ARG A 325 10.09 -30.99 24.75
CA ARG A 325 9.95 -32.07 25.74
C ARG A 325 9.74 -31.58 27.17
N GLU A 326 9.91 -30.28 27.41
CA GLU A 326 9.76 -29.70 28.73
C GLU A 326 8.29 -29.38 29.03
N PRO A 327 7.93 -29.23 30.33
CA PRO A 327 6.58 -28.84 30.70
C PRO A 327 6.18 -27.51 30.08
N LYS A 328 4.90 -27.44 29.70
CA LYS A 328 4.25 -26.23 29.21
C LYS A 328 3.94 -25.28 30.36
N SER A 329 3.55 -24.05 30.03
CA SER A 329 3.19 -23.04 31.04
C SER A 329 1.93 -23.42 31.81
N THR A 330 0.93 -23.96 31.12
CA THR A 330 -0.30 -24.47 31.72
C THR A 330 -0.66 -25.84 31.13
N SER A 331 -1.62 -26.53 31.75
CA SER A 331 -2.22 -27.75 31.18
C SER A 331 -2.95 -27.48 29.86
N ARG A 332 -3.44 -26.25 29.65
CA ARG A 332 -4.21 -25.81 28.47
C ARG A 332 -3.37 -25.73 27.19
N ASP A 333 -2.08 -25.45 27.34
CA ASP A 333 -1.17 -25.13 26.25
C ASP A 333 -0.86 -26.32 25.32
N LEU A 334 -0.76 -26.01 24.03
CA LEU A 334 -0.26 -26.95 23.03
C LEU A 334 1.27 -27.03 23.03
N PHE A 335 1.93 -25.88 23.13
CA PHE A 335 3.38 -25.75 22.97
C PHE A 335 4.00 -25.04 24.18
N PRO A 336 5.21 -25.44 24.60
CA PRO A 336 5.96 -24.71 25.61
C PRO A 336 6.58 -23.43 25.02
N PRO A 337 6.83 -22.36 25.81
CA PRO A 337 7.46 -21.14 25.31
C PRO A 337 8.91 -21.38 24.87
N LEU A 338 9.39 -20.78 23.77
CA LEU A 338 10.74 -21.05 23.24
C LEU A 338 11.84 -20.34 24.03
N PHE A 339 11.61 -19.08 24.39
CA PHE A 339 12.56 -18.24 25.14
C PHE A 339 12.02 -17.87 26.52
N GLY A 340 10.89 -17.16 26.55
CA GLY A 340 10.19 -16.68 27.74
C GLY A 340 8.71 -16.48 27.44
N SER A 341 7.97 -15.78 28.32
CA SER A 341 6.56 -15.45 28.04
C SER A 341 6.46 -14.38 26.96
N CYS A 342 5.70 -14.64 25.89
CA CYS A 342 5.29 -13.60 24.93
C CYS A 342 4.05 -12.86 25.45
N GLN A 343 4.07 -11.54 25.35
CA GLN A 343 2.89 -10.69 25.56
C GLN A 343 2.16 -10.47 24.24
N SER A 344 0.85 -10.36 24.31
CA SER A 344 0.04 -9.98 23.16
C SER A 344 -0.13 -8.47 23.10
N TRP A 345 -0.17 -7.90 21.90
CA TRP A 345 -0.55 -6.50 21.69
C TRP A 345 -2.00 -6.22 22.12
N VAL A 346 -2.83 -7.28 22.27
CA VAL A 346 -4.19 -7.21 22.83
C VAL A 346 -4.16 -7.12 24.36
N GLY A 347 -3.13 -7.68 24.98
CA GLY A 347 -2.96 -7.80 26.43
C GLY A 347 -2.72 -9.25 26.90
N GLY A 348 -1.93 -9.38 27.96
CA GLY A 348 -1.68 -10.65 28.63
C GLY A 348 -0.77 -11.62 27.87
N LYS A 349 -0.55 -12.79 28.49
CA LYS A 349 0.31 -13.83 27.92
C LYS A 349 -0.37 -14.53 26.73
N VAL A 350 0.42 -14.86 25.70
CA VAL A 350 -0.02 -15.62 24.53
C VAL A 350 0.04 -17.13 24.80
N GLY A 351 -1.08 -17.82 24.59
CA GLY A 351 -1.19 -19.28 24.65
C GLY A 351 -1.82 -19.88 23.38
N VAL A 352 -1.61 -21.18 23.16
CA VAL A 352 -2.30 -21.95 22.09
C VAL A 352 -3.12 -23.03 22.77
N LEU A 353 -4.44 -22.90 22.70
CA LEU A 353 -5.36 -23.75 23.43
C LEU A 353 -5.46 -25.13 22.76
N ALA A 354 -5.16 -26.18 23.50
CA ALA A 354 -5.19 -27.56 23.04
C ALA A 354 -5.99 -28.51 23.94
N PHE A 355 -5.83 -28.34 25.26
CA PHE A 355 -6.38 -29.25 26.26
C PHE A 355 -7.24 -28.45 27.24
N PRO A 356 -8.49 -28.11 26.87
CA PRO A 356 -9.38 -27.38 27.76
C PRO A 356 -9.56 -28.10 29.09
N ALA A 357 -9.50 -27.34 30.18
CA ALA A 357 -9.74 -27.82 31.53
C ALA A 357 -11.22 -28.04 31.82
N CYS A 358 -12.14 -27.45 31.04
CA CYS A 358 -13.59 -27.53 31.28
C CYS A 358 -14.25 -28.87 30.92
N ILE A 359 -13.49 -29.86 30.44
CA ILE A 359 -13.97 -31.24 30.19
C ILE A 359 -12.97 -32.26 30.73
N ASP A 360 -13.47 -33.42 31.16
CA ASP A 360 -12.62 -34.59 31.44
C ASP A 360 -12.42 -35.40 30.15
N ALA A 361 -11.20 -35.36 29.61
CA ALA A 361 -10.80 -36.03 28.37
C ALA A 361 -9.63 -37.03 28.57
N GLU A 362 -9.37 -37.48 29.81
CA GLU A 362 -8.10 -38.15 30.16
C GLU A 362 -7.76 -39.37 29.29
N ASN A 363 -8.77 -40.09 28.78
CA ASN A 363 -8.62 -41.39 28.11
C ASN A 363 -8.85 -41.38 26.58
N GLU A 364 -9.07 -40.23 25.96
CA GLU A 364 -9.37 -40.15 24.51
C GLU A 364 -8.10 -39.80 23.70
N LYS A 365 -7.51 -40.82 23.05
CA LYS A 365 -6.30 -40.68 22.22
C LYS A 365 -6.50 -39.85 20.94
N GLN A 366 -7.62 -40.04 20.25
CA GLN A 366 -8.00 -39.32 19.03
C GLN A 366 -8.18 -37.82 19.33
N TYR A 367 -8.83 -37.47 20.43
CA TYR A 367 -8.95 -36.11 20.93
C TYR A 367 -7.58 -35.46 21.13
N ARG A 368 -6.67 -36.14 21.84
CA ARG A 368 -5.30 -35.64 22.05
C ARG A 368 -4.54 -35.43 20.74
N SER A 369 -4.76 -36.26 19.73
CA SER A 369 -4.13 -36.12 18.41
C SER A 369 -4.66 -34.93 17.58
N LEU A 370 -5.84 -34.43 17.94
CA LEU A 370 -6.58 -33.36 17.24
C LEU A 370 -6.75 -32.10 18.10
N SER A 371 -5.79 -31.90 19.01
CA SER A 371 -5.69 -30.81 19.98
C SER A 371 -6.17 -29.44 19.46
N GLY A 372 -7.06 -28.78 20.21
CA GLY A 372 -7.50 -27.41 19.98
C GLY A 372 -8.51 -27.19 18.84
N GLN A 373 -9.01 -28.26 18.20
CA GLN A 373 -9.90 -28.15 17.02
C GLN A 373 -11.39 -28.35 17.33
N PHE A 374 -11.71 -28.81 18.54
CA PHE A 374 -13.07 -29.21 18.94
C PHE A 374 -13.84 -28.16 19.76
N ASN A 375 -13.27 -26.97 19.99
CA ASN A 375 -13.82 -25.98 20.93
C ASN A 375 -15.26 -25.57 20.59
N VAL A 376 -15.59 -25.40 19.31
CA VAL A 376 -16.96 -25.13 18.84
C VAL A 376 -17.90 -26.29 19.22
N ALA A 377 -17.51 -27.51 18.88
CA ALA A 377 -18.29 -28.71 19.13
C ALA A 377 -18.48 -28.96 20.65
N ILE A 378 -17.46 -28.68 21.47
CA ILE A 378 -17.57 -28.71 22.94
C ILE A 378 -18.61 -27.69 23.41
N GLY A 379 -18.54 -26.45 22.91
CA GLY A 379 -19.51 -25.40 23.25
C GLY A 379 -20.96 -25.73 22.87
N LEU A 380 -21.16 -26.41 21.75
CA LEU A 380 -22.46 -26.92 21.31
C LEU A 380 -22.99 -28.01 22.26
N ALA A 381 -22.17 -29.02 22.54
CA ALA A 381 -22.54 -30.11 23.45
C ALA A 381 -22.85 -29.57 24.85
N MET A 382 -22.04 -28.63 25.35
CA MET A 382 -22.30 -27.93 26.61
C MET A 382 -23.65 -27.19 26.61
N GLN A 383 -24.00 -26.53 25.51
CA GLN A 383 -25.30 -25.86 25.42
C GLN A 383 -26.46 -26.87 25.50
N GLY A 384 -26.34 -28.02 24.83
CA GLY A 384 -27.36 -29.07 24.88
C GLY A 384 -27.49 -29.81 26.22
N LEU A 385 -26.41 -29.86 27.00
CA LEU A 385 -26.43 -30.28 28.41
C LEU A 385 -26.98 -29.20 29.36
N GLY A 386 -27.32 -28.00 28.85
CA GLY A 386 -27.79 -26.87 29.64
C GLY A 386 -26.70 -26.06 30.34
N LEU A 387 -25.42 -26.37 30.05
CA LEU A 387 -24.24 -25.76 30.68
C LEU A 387 -23.75 -24.49 29.97
N GLY A 388 -24.20 -24.22 28.74
CA GLY A 388 -23.86 -23.02 27.99
C GLY A 388 -24.34 -21.71 28.65
N ARG A 389 -23.58 -20.63 28.46
CA ARG A 389 -23.92 -19.27 28.92
C ARG A 389 -25.11 -18.70 28.15
N ILE A 390 -25.15 -18.94 26.85
CA ILE A 390 -26.23 -18.53 25.95
C ILE A 390 -27.29 -19.63 25.96
N LYS A 391 -28.55 -19.24 26.24
CA LYS A 391 -29.67 -20.18 26.33
C LYS A 391 -30.52 -20.25 25.07
N GLU A 392 -30.62 -19.14 24.33
CA GLU A 392 -31.31 -19.11 23.05
C GLU A 392 -30.46 -19.73 21.92
N ASP A 393 -31.14 -20.15 20.86
CA ASP A 393 -30.55 -20.78 19.68
C ASP A 393 -31.38 -20.44 18.42
N PHE A 394 -30.86 -20.76 17.24
CA PHE A 394 -31.46 -20.40 15.95
C PHE A 394 -32.54 -21.39 15.48
N SER A 395 -32.81 -22.47 16.22
CA SER A 395 -33.83 -23.44 15.83
C SER A 395 -35.23 -22.82 15.88
N PRO A 396 -36.15 -23.24 15.00
CA PRO A 396 -37.54 -22.82 15.05
C PRO A 396 -38.16 -23.05 16.44
N LYS A 397 -38.77 -22.00 17.01
CA LYS A 397 -39.43 -22.08 18.32
C LYS A 397 -40.54 -23.13 18.29
N LYS A 398 -40.37 -24.23 19.03
CA LYS A 398 -41.40 -25.27 19.19
C LYS A 398 -42.56 -24.70 20.04
N GLY A 399 -43.81 -25.01 19.68
CA GLY A 399 -45.01 -24.51 20.37
C GLY A 399 -45.08 -24.86 21.86
N LEU A 400 -45.91 -24.12 22.61
CA LEU A 400 -46.00 -24.17 24.09
C LEU A 400 -46.18 -25.58 24.68
N LEU A 401 -46.79 -26.53 23.94
CA LEU A 401 -47.08 -27.88 24.42
C LEU A 401 -45.83 -28.77 24.66
N LYS A 402 -44.66 -28.47 24.09
CA LYS A 402 -43.41 -29.24 24.31
C LYS A 402 -42.57 -28.74 25.50
N ARG A 403 -43.01 -27.71 26.23
CA ARG A 403 -42.28 -27.12 27.38
C ARG A 403 -42.53 -27.82 28.72
N LEU A 404 -43.45 -28.79 28.78
CA LEU A 404 -43.80 -29.53 30.00
C LEU A 404 -42.95 -30.81 30.10
N SER A 405 -42.13 -30.89 31.15
CA SER A 405 -41.28 -32.04 31.52
C SER A 405 -40.22 -32.45 30.50
N ARG A 406 -39.12 -31.69 30.43
CA ARG A 406 -37.89 -32.15 29.76
C ARG A 406 -37.02 -32.83 30.81
N LYS A 407 -36.89 -34.17 30.73
CA LYS A 407 -35.89 -34.93 31.50
C LYS A 407 -34.52 -34.26 31.30
N LYS A 408 -33.74 -34.13 32.38
CA LYS A 408 -32.37 -33.58 32.31
C LYS A 408 -31.59 -34.36 31.25
N THR A 409 -31.03 -33.67 30.27
CA THR A 409 -30.21 -34.30 29.22
C THR A 409 -28.92 -34.82 29.87
N GLU A 410 -28.71 -36.13 29.81
CA GLU A 410 -27.52 -36.78 30.38
C GLU A 410 -26.34 -36.76 29.41
N ARG A 411 -26.60 -36.87 28.11
CA ARG A 411 -25.58 -36.83 27.04
C ARG A 411 -26.00 -35.92 25.90
N CYS A 412 -25.04 -35.28 25.26
CA CYS A 412 -25.29 -34.45 24.09
C CYS A 412 -24.13 -34.50 23.11
N TRP A 413 -24.46 -34.62 21.83
CA TRP A 413 -23.54 -34.39 20.74
C TRP A 413 -23.48 -32.91 20.39
N GLY A 414 -22.28 -32.40 20.17
CA GLY A 414 -22.03 -31.14 19.48
C GLY A 414 -21.35 -31.45 18.15
N LEU A 415 -21.95 -31.02 17.04
CA LEU A 415 -21.49 -31.23 15.67
C LEU A 415 -21.10 -29.90 15.03
N ASP A 416 -19.80 -29.67 14.88
CA ASP A 416 -19.23 -28.53 14.16
C ASP A 416 -19.08 -28.85 12.67
N VAL A 417 -19.89 -28.20 11.85
CA VAL A 417 -19.84 -28.26 10.38
C VAL A 417 -18.96 -27.14 9.84
N GLY A 418 -17.66 -27.42 9.74
CA GLY A 418 -16.66 -26.49 9.24
C GLY A 418 -16.43 -26.61 7.73
N ALA A 419 -15.83 -25.58 7.13
CA ALA A 419 -15.54 -25.55 5.68
C ALA A 419 -14.57 -26.64 5.21
N SER A 420 -13.70 -27.15 6.08
CA SER A 420 -12.72 -28.20 5.74
C SER A 420 -13.12 -29.60 6.22
N GLY A 421 -14.29 -29.73 6.86
CA GLY A 421 -14.71 -31.00 7.45
C GLY A 421 -15.66 -30.87 8.63
N LEU A 422 -16.17 -32.02 9.08
CA LEU A 422 -17.02 -32.18 10.24
C LEU A 422 -16.21 -32.57 11.47
N LYS A 423 -16.60 -32.04 12.62
CA LYS A 423 -16.05 -32.45 13.92
C LYS A 423 -17.19 -32.65 14.90
N ALA A 424 -17.19 -33.74 15.64
CA ALA A 424 -18.20 -33.98 16.67
C ALA A 424 -17.55 -34.31 18.01
N VAL A 425 -18.23 -33.97 19.10
CA VAL A 425 -17.92 -34.44 20.44
C VAL A 425 -19.21 -34.78 21.18
N CYS A 426 -19.21 -35.93 21.84
CA CYS A 426 -20.27 -36.34 22.76
C CYS A 426 -19.81 -36.09 24.19
N LEU A 427 -20.55 -35.25 24.91
CA LEU A 427 -20.31 -34.98 26.33
C LEU A 427 -21.39 -35.63 27.18
N GLU A 428 -20.97 -36.18 28.31
CA GLU A 428 -21.83 -36.70 29.36
C GLU A 428 -21.77 -35.76 30.57
N ALA A 429 -22.94 -35.36 31.07
CA ALA A 429 -23.04 -34.51 32.24
C ALA A 429 -22.61 -35.29 33.49
N VAL A 430 -21.72 -34.68 34.29
CA VAL A 430 -21.31 -35.19 35.60
C VAL A 430 -21.89 -34.27 36.67
N GLU A 431 -22.45 -34.84 37.73
CA GLU A 431 -22.95 -34.05 38.85
C GLU A 431 -21.79 -33.40 39.59
N ASN A 432 -21.84 -32.08 39.78
CA ASN A 432 -20.82 -31.28 40.48
C ASN A 432 -19.39 -31.41 39.92
N GLY A 433 -19.25 -31.69 38.62
CA GLY A 433 -17.94 -31.80 37.95
C GLY A 433 -17.98 -31.34 36.50
N ASN A 434 -16.82 -31.42 35.85
CA ASN A 434 -16.71 -31.14 34.42
C ASN A 434 -17.36 -32.26 33.60
N PRO A 435 -18.03 -31.95 32.48
CA PRO A 435 -18.55 -32.97 31.59
C PRO A 435 -17.46 -33.91 31.10
N LYS A 436 -17.79 -35.19 31.03
CA LYS A 436 -16.88 -36.21 30.53
C LYS A 436 -16.97 -36.28 29.01
N LEU A 437 -15.83 -36.30 28.34
CA LEU A 437 -15.75 -36.62 26.92
C LEU A 437 -16.00 -38.12 26.73
N VAL A 438 -17.12 -38.46 26.10
CA VAL A 438 -17.48 -39.85 25.79
C VAL A 438 -16.81 -40.29 24.49
N GLU A 439 -16.89 -39.43 23.46
CA GLU A 439 -16.46 -39.75 22.11
C GLU A 439 -16.16 -38.47 21.34
N CYS A 440 -15.19 -38.52 20.41
CA CYS A 440 -14.99 -37.47 19.42
C CYS A 440 -14.87 -38.04 18.00
N TYR A 441 -15.26 -37.24 17.02
CA TYR A 441 -15.24 -37.61 15.61
C TYR A 441 -14.66 -36.49 14.77
N LYS A 442 -13.90 -36.83 13.73
CA LYS A 442 -13.44 -35.86 12.74
C LYS A 442 -13.44 -36.47 11.35
N LEU A 443 -14.13 -35.82 10.42
CA LEU A 443 -14.11 -36.10 9.00
C LEU A 443 -13.51 -34.90 8.27
N ALA A 444 -12.48 -35.11 7.47
CA ALA A 444 -11.97 -34.08 6.55
C ALA A 444 -12.68 -34.20 5.19
N PHE A 445 -12.99 -33.07 4.57
CA PHE A 445 -13.49 -33.05 3.18
C PHE A 445 -12.32 -33.08 2.20
N ASP A 446 -12.54 -33.68 1.02
CA ASP A 446 -11.53 -33.79 -0.04
C ASP A 446 -11.10 -32.42 -0.58
N ALA A 447 -12.06 -31.49 -0.65
CA ALA A 447 -11.85 -30.09 -0.95
C ALA A 447 -12.63 -29.23 0.05
N PRO A 448 -12.10 -28.07 0.47
CA PRO A 448 -12.81 -27.16 1.34
C PRO A 448 -14.00 -26.52 0.60
N MET A 449 -15.09 -26.29 1.33
CA MET A 449 -16.27 -25.62 0.80
C MET A 449 -15.96 -24.15 0.49
N LEU A 450 -16.06 -23.76 -0.79
CA LEU A 450 -15.76 -22.40 -1.29
C LEU A 450 -17.03 -21.64 -1.67
N ARG A 451 -17.06 -20.32 -1.41
CA ARG A 451 -18.16 -19.41 -1.75
C ARG A 451 -18.46 -19.27 -3.26
N GLY A 452 -17.54 -19.70 -4.12
CA GLY A 452 -17.70 -19.67 -5.58
C GLY A 452 -18.28 -20.96 -6.19
N GLY A 453 -18.53 -21.99 -5.39
CA GLY A 453 -19.24 -23.19 -5.83
C GLY A 453 -20.73 -22.90 -6.03
N THR A 454 -21.44 -23.77 -6.74
CA THR A 454 -22.90 -23.71 -6.72
C THR A 454 -23.38 -24.10 -5.33
N ASP A 455 -24.38 -23.39 -4.85
CA ASP A 455 -25.06 -23.62 -3.57
C ASP A 455 -25.44 -25.09 -3.34
N SER A 456 -25.84 -25.82 -4.39
CA SER A 456 -26.13 -27.25 -4.35
C SER A 456 -24.91 -28.11 -3.99
N SER A 457 -23.73 -27.77 -4.52
CA SER A 457 -22.51 -28.55 -4.29
C SER A 457 -22.02 -28.49 -2.83
N VAL A 458 -22.29 -27.39 -2.14
CA VAL A 458 -21.97 -27.23 -0.71
C VAL A 458 -22.92 -28.06 0.15
N ASP A 459 -24.21 -28.01 -0.18
CA ASP A 459 -25.23 -28.78 0.53
C ASP A 459 -24.97 -30.30 0.40
N ASP A 460 -24.59 -30.77 -0.79
CA ASP A 460 -24.25 -32.17 -1.05
C ASP A 460 -23.07 -32.66 -0.19
N VAL A 461 -21.97 -31.88 -0.13
CA VAL A 461 -20.80 -32.23 0.70
C VAL A 461 -21.16 -32.28 2.19
N ILE A 462 -22.00 -31.36 2.67
CA ILE A 462 -22.49 -31.38 4.05
C ILE A 462 -23.35 -32.62 4.29
N ARG A 463 -24.27 -32.94 3.38
CA ARG A 463 -25.19 -34.08 3.48
C ARG A 463 -24.40 -35.39 3.55
N GLU A 464 -23.49 -35.63 2.62
CA GLU A 464 -22.63 -36.82 2.58
C GLU A 464 -21.79 -36.96 3.87
N GLY A 465 -21.24 -35.85 4.37
CA GLY A 465 -20.47 -35.86 5.60
C GLY A 465 -21.33 -36.22 6.82
N VAL A 466 -22.55 -35.71 6.89
CA VAL A 466 -23.50 -36.00 7.97
C VAL A 466 -24.00 -37.44 7.88
N GLU A 467 -24.35 -37.93 6.70
CA GLU A 467 -24.72 -39.33 6.46
C GLU A 467 -23.61 -40.28 6.93
N LYS A 468 -22.35 -39.95 6.62
CA LYS A 468 -21.20 -40.73 7.09
C LYS A 468 -21.09 -40.72 8.62
N PHE A 469 -21.22 -39.56 9.26
CA PHE A 469 -21.26 -39.46 10.71
C PHE A 469 -22.38 -40.32 11.32
N LEU A 470 -23.59 -40.27 10.77
CA LEU A 470 -24.73 -41.07 11.23
C LEU A 470 -24.53 -42.58 11.02
N SER A 471 -23.78 -42.98 9.99
CA SER A 471 -23.47 -44.39 9.74
C SER A 471 -22.47 -44.98 10.74
N GLU A 472 -21.67 -44.13 11.38
CA GLU A 472 -20.59 -44.51 12.30
C GLU A 472 -20.98 -44.33 13.78
N HIS A 473 -22.02 -43.54 14.09
CA HIS A 473 -22.38 -43.17 15.46
C HIS A 473 -23.90 -43.27 15.73
N ASP A 474 -24.27 -43.86 16.86
CA ASP A 474 -25.66 -43.86 17.33
C ASP A 474 -26.03 -42.49 17.95
N VAL A 475 -26.92 -41.78 17.28
CA VAL A 475 -27.46 -40.49 17.71
C VAL A 475 -28.96 -40.51 17.97
N GLU A 476 -29.65 -41.66 17.83
CA GLU A 476 -31.12 -41.71 17.93
C GLU A 476 -31.62 -41.29 19.32
N THR A 477 -30.87 -41.67 20.35
CA THR A 477 -31.23 -41.42 21.76
C THR A 477 -30.52 -40.22 22.35
N THR A 478 -29.56 -39.63 21.63
CA THR A 478 -28.69 -38.56 22.14
C THR A 478 -28.89 -37.28 21.30
N PRO A 479 -29.36 -36.17 21.90
CA PRO A 479 -29.61 -34.94 21.15
C PRO A 479 -28.33 -34.41 20.48
N VAL A 480 -28.47 -33.95 19.24
CA VAL A 480 -27.38 -33.37 18.46
C VAL A 480 -27.58 -31.86 18.30
N TRP A 481 -26.62 -31.09 18.78
CA TRP A 481 -26.51 -29.65 18.57
C TRP A 481 -25.54 -29.36 17.44
N VAL A 482 -25.93 -28.53 16.49
CA VAL A 482 -25.17 -28.31 15.25
C VAL A 482 -24.69 -26.86 15.15
N SER A 483 -23.48 -26.62 14.63
CA SER A 483 -22.99 -25.27 14.37
C SER A 483 -23.71 -24.64 13.17
N PHE A 484 -23.93 -23.32 13.24
CA PHE A 484 -24.40 -22.50 12.14
C PHE A 484 -23.30 -21.52 11.70
N PRO A 485 -23.05 -21.34 10.38
CA PRO A 485 -21.89 -20.59 9.92
C PRO A 485 -21.87 -19.11 10.34
N ALA A 486 -20.74 -18.65 10.86
CA ALA A 486 -20.56 -17.28 11.36
C ALA A 486 -20.77 -16.18 10.30
N ARG A 487 -20.56 -16.49 9.02
CA ARG A 487 -20.70 -15.56 7.89
C ARG A 487 -22.15 -15.15 7.61
N GLU A 488 -23.12 -15.95 8.07
CA GLU A 488 -24.54 -15.69 7.86
C GLU A 488 -25.14 -14.77 8.95
N LEU A 489 -24.29 -14.26 9.85
CA LEU A 489 -24.72 -13.53 11.05
C LEU A 489 -24.51 -12.03 10.93
N VAL A 490 -25.48 -11.29 11.44
CA VAL A 490 -25.35 -9.88 11.79
C VAL A 490 -25.49 -9.76 13.30
N SER A 491 -24.42 -9.32 13.98
CA SER A 491 -24.39 -9.22 15.44
C SER A 491 -24.30 -7.76 15.88
N ARG A 492 -25.00 -7.41 16.96
CA ARG A 492 -25.07 -6.06 17.53
C ARG A 492 -24.95 -6.14 19.04
N PHE A 493 -24.06 -5.33 19.61
CA PHE A 493 -23.81 -5.22 21.04
C PHE A 493 -24.42 -3.93 21.58
N VAL A 494 -24.96 -3.99 22.79
CA VAL A 494 -25.59 -2.87 23.48
C VAL A 494 -25.26 -2.90 24.97
N LYS A 495 -25.25 -1.72 25.60
CA LYS A 495 -25.06 -1.56 27.04
C LYS A 495 -26.37 -1.03 27.63
N LEU A 496 -27.10 -1.90 28.32
CA LEU A 496 -28.37 -1.53 28.95
C LEU A 496 -28.10 -0.96 30.36
N PRO A 497 -29.01 -0.14 30.92
CA PRO A 497 -28.89 0.26 32.32
C PRO A 497 -29.04 -0.96 33.26
N PRO A 498 -28.53 -0.88 34.50
CA PRO A 498 -28.63 -1.94 35.51
C PRO A 498 -30.05 -2.02 36.08
N VAL A 499 -31.01 -2.46 35.25
CA VAL A 499 -32.42 -2.62 35.61
C VAL A 499 -32.79 -4.09 35.67
N ALA A 500 -33.84 -4.41 36.43
CA ALA A 500 -34.35 -5.78 36.55
C ALA A 500 -34.72 -6.37 35.18
N ASP A 501 -34.67 -7.70 35.06
CA ASP A 501 -34.84 -8.45 33.80
C ASP A 501 -36.05 -8.03 32.98
N LYS A 502 -37.20 -7.82 33.63
CA LYS A 502 -38.42 -7.40 32.93
C LYS A 502 -38.23 -6.08 32.18
N GLN A 503 -37.57 -5.11 32.79
CA GLN A 503 -37.31 -3.81 32.18
C GLN A 503 -36.16 -3.88 31.17
N ALA A 504 -35.11 -4.65 31.47
CA ALA A 504 -33.99 -4.85 30.55
C ALA A 504 -34.46 -5.47 29.23
N ASN A 505 -35.34 -6.48 29.28
CA ASN A 505 -35.92 -7.08 28.08
C ASN A 505 -36.69 -6.06 27.23
N VAL A 506 -37.53 -5.20 27.84
CA VAL A 506 -38.28 -4.17 27.11
C VAL A 506 -37.35 -3.15 26.44
N LEU A 507 -36.29 -2.72 27.12
CA LEU A 507 -35.28 -1.84 26.53
C LEU A 507 -34.53 -2.53 25.40
N PHE A 508 -34.17 -3.79 25.61
CA PHE A 508 -33.43 -4.57 24.64
C PHE A 508 -34.24 -4.86 23.37
N ASP A 509 -35.53 -5.13 23.48
CA ASP A 509 -36.42 -5.31 22.33
C ASP A 509 -36.41 -4.07 21.41
N LYS A 510 -36.48 -2.87 21.99
CA LYS A 510 -36.39 -1.60 21.25
C LYS A 510 -35.03 -1.41 20.58
N GLU A 511 -33.94 -1.70 21.29
CA GLU A 511 -32.59 -1.63 20.71
C GLU A 511 -32.45 -2.58 19.52
N VAL A 512 -32.98 -3.81 19.62
CA VAL A 512 -32.90 -4.80 18.54
C VAL A 512 -33.66 -4.34 17.30
N GLU A 513 -34.88 -3.80 17.45
CA GLU A 513 -35.67 -3.26 16.34
C GLU A 513 -34.93 -2.16 15.56
N THR A 514 -34.14 -1.34 16.24
CA THR A 514 -33.39 -0.24 15.60
C THR A 514 -32.08 -0.67 14.96
N ARG A 515 -31.46 -1.76 15.43
CA ARG A 515 -30.09 -2.15 15.03
C ARG A 515 -30.01 -3.29 14.02
N ILE A 516 -31.07 -4.10 13.88
CA ILE A 516 -31.12 -5.19 12.90
C ILE A 516 -31.65 -4.64 11.55
N PRO A 517 -30.88 -4.74 10.46
CA PRO A 517 -31.23 -4.13 9.17
C PRO A 517 -32.22 -4.98 8.34
N LEU A 518 -33.14 -5.69 9.00
CA LEU A 518 -34.15 -6.56 8.39
C LEU A 518 -35.40 -6.62 9.29
N PRO A 519 -36.60 -6.83 8.73
CA PRO A 519 -37.80 -7.12 9.50
C PRO A 519 -37.60 -8.31 10.45
N LEU A 520 -38.06 -8.20 11.70
CA LEU A 520 -37.84 -9.23 12.72
C LEU A 520 -38.52 -10.58 12.42
N ASP A 521 -39.53 -10.60 11.56
CA ASP A 521 -40.21 -11.80 11.06
C ASP A 521 -39.44 -12.52 9.94
N GLU A 522 -38.51 -11.84 9.27
CA GLU A 522 -37.62 -12.41 8.24
C GLU A 522 -36.30 -12.96 8.82
N VAL A 523 -36.07 -12.82 10.13
CA VAL A 523 -34.82 -13.24 10.79
C VAL A 523 -35.06 -14.18 11.96
N CYS A 524 -34.15 -15.12 12.14
CA CYS A 524 -33.99 -15.85 13.39
C CYS A 524 -32.97 -15.10 14.25
N CYS A 525 -33.28 -14.89 15.53
CA CYS A 525 -32.43 -14.13 16.46
C CYS A 525 -32.06 -14.98 17.67
N VAL A 526 -30.80 -14.86 18.09
CA VAL A 526 -30.31 -15.29 19.40
C VAL A 526 -30.00 -14.07 20.24
N ARG A 527 -30.60 -13.99 21.41
CA ARG A 527 -30.49 -12.87 22.34
C ARG A 527 -29.74 -13.30 23.58
N TRP A 528 -28.92 -12.40 24.11
CA TRP A 528 -28.29 -12.57 25.42
C TRP A 528 -28.22 -11.22 26.14
N ILE A 529 -28.59 -11.24 27.42
CA ILE A 529 -28.45 -10.11 28.34
C ILE A 529 -27.65 -10.62 29.54
N ALA A 530 -26.63 -9.88 29.95
CA ALA A 530 -25.88 -10.18 31.16
C ALA A 530 -26.82 -10.33 32.37
N PRO A 531 -26.50 -11.22 33.34
CA PRO A 531 -27.23 -11.32 34.60
C PRO A 531 -27.39 -9.95 35.29
N TYR A 532 -28.43 -9.80 36.10
CA TYR A 532 -28.56 -8.60 36.92
C TYR A 532 -27.35 -8.49 37.86
N PRO A 533 -26.67 -7.34 37.92
CA PRO A 533 -25.49 -7.21 38.78
C PRO A 533 -25.87 -7.31 40.26
N ASP A 534 -25.08 -8.03 41.05
CA ASP A 534 -25.31 -8.16 42.49
C ASP A 534 -24.99 -6.86 43.26
N ASP A 535 -24.15 -5.98 42.70
CA ASP A 535 -23.84 -4.66 43.26
C ASP A 535 -24.50 -3.54 42.46
N GLU A 536 -25.42 -2.79 43.09
CA GLU A 536 -26.07 -1.61 42.50
C GLU A 536 -25.09 -0.49 42.10
N LYS A 537 -23.83 -0.55 42.56
CA LYS A 537 -22.79 0.45 42.26
C LYS A 537 -21.98 0.18 40.99
N THR A 538 -22.17 -0.94 40.28
CA THR A 538 -21.41 -1.19 39.05
C THR A 538 -21.78 -0.24 37.92
N THR A 539 -20.79 0.46 37.37
CA THR A 539 -20.95 1.38 36.23
C THR A 539 -20.98 0.66 34.87
N ILE A 540 -20.84 -0.67 34.87
CA ILE A 540 -20.81 -1.51 33.65
C ILE A 540 -22.22 -1.70 33.08
N GLY A 541 -23.27 -1.46 33.87
CA GLY A 541 -24.64 -1.71 33.44
C GLY A 541 -24.86 -3.18 33.07
N ARG A 542 -25.69 -3.44 32.05
CA ARG A 542 -25.99 -4.79 31.56
C ARG A 542 -25.60 -4.91 30.08
N PRO A 543 -24.38 -5.41 29.79
CA PRO A 543 -23.99 -5.79 28.44
C PRO A 543 -25.00 -6.78 27.85
N ALA A 544 -25.35 -6.60 26.58
CA ALA A 544 -26.26 -7.47 25.87
C ALA A 544 -25.88 -7.52 24.39
N PHE A 545 -26.27 -8.59 23.70
CA PHE A 545 -26.12 -8.69 22.25
C PHE A 545 -27.28 -9.43 21.61
N VAL A 546 -27.51 -9.11 20.34
CA VAL A 546 -28.38 -9.86 19.43
C VAL A 546 -27.59 -10.31 18.23
N SER A 547 -27.76 -11.57 17.85
CA SER A 547 -27.24 -12.14 16.62
C SER A 547 -28.40 -12.58 15.75
N ALA A 548 -28.50 -12.03 14.55
CA ALA A 548 -29.57 -12.32 13.61
C ALA A 548 -29.03 -13.04 12.37
N ALA A 549 -29.81 -14.00 11.87
CA ALA A 549 -29.58 -14.69 10.59
C ALA A 549 -30.87 -14.63 9.77
N LYS A 550 -30.77 -14.53 8.45
CA LYS A 550 -31.96 -14.60 7.60
C LYS A 550 -32.63 -15.96 7.75
N LYS A 551 -33.93 -15.96 7.99
CA LYS A 551 -34.72 -17.17 8.22
C LYS A 551 -34.57 -18.17 7.07
N GLN A 552 -34.56 -17.70 5.82
CA GLN A 552 -34.36 -18.54 4.63
C GLN A 552 -33.08 -19.39 4.68
N PHE A 553 -31.99 -18.86 5.25
CA PHE A 553 -30.71 -19.57 5.32
C PHE A 553 -30.70 -20.58 6.46
N VAL A 554 -31.37 -20.26 7.56
CA VAL A 554 -31.56 -21.19 8.68
C VAL A 554 -32.44 -22.37 8.25
N ASP A 555 -33.58 -22.09 7.60
CA ASP A 555 -34.53 -23.11 7.18
C ASP A 555 -33.90 -24.06 6.14
N ARG A 556 -33.26 -23.52 5.08
CA ARG A 556 -32.54 -24.34 4.09
C ARG A 556 -31.44 -25.21 4.72
N TYR A 557 -30.70 -24.66 5.68
CA TYR A 557 -29.62 -25.39 6.35
C TYR A 557 -30.18 -26.56 7.17
N LEU A 558 -31.28 -26.35 7.91
CA LEU A 558 -31.97 -27.39 8.67
C LEU A 558 -32.62 -28.44 7.76
N GLU A 559 -33.20 -28.03 6.62
CA GLU A 559 -33.75 -28.93 5.61
C GLU A 559 -32.66 -29.86 5.06
N ASN A 560 -31.50 -29.33 4.68
CA ASN A 560 -30.40 -30.14 4.17
C ASN A 560 -29.88 -31.16 5.21
N LEU A 561 -29.76 -30.76 6.48
CA LEU A 561 -29.39 -31.68 7.56
C LEU A 561 -30.48 -32.74 7.79
N GLY A 562 -31.76 -32.37 7.67
CA GLY A 562 -32.89 -33.28 7.77
C GLY A 562 -32.93 -34.31 6.63
N GLU A 563 -32.58 -33.91 5.41
CA GLU A 563 -32.43 -34.81 4.26
C GLU A 563 -31.32 -35.84 4.47
N ALA A 564 -30.24 -35.48 5.17
CA ALA A 564 -29.19 -36.42 5.60
C ALA A 564 -29.66 -37.43 6.67
N GLY A 565 -30.88 -37.26 7.21
CA GLY A 565 -31.41 -38.07 8.31
C GLY A 565 -31.11 -37.52 9.72
N LEU A 566 -30.48 -36.34 9.84
CA LEU A 566 -30.13 -35.77 11.14
C LEU A 566 -31.30 -34.99 11.75
N THR A 567 -31.77 -35.43 12.92
CA THR A 567 -32.71 -34.65 13.73
C THR A 567 -31.97 -33.64 14.61
N VAL A 568 -31.99 -32.37 14.21
CA VAL A 568 -31.31 -31.29 14.95
C VAL A 568 -32.07 -30.94 16.23
N ALA A 569 -31.41 -31.11 17.38
CA ALA A 569 -31.97 -30.79 18.70
C ALA A 569 -31.79 -29.31 19.07
N GLY A 570 -30.74 -28.68 18.55
CA GLY A 570 -30.46 -27.25 18.67
C GLY A 570 -29.47 -26.78 17.59
N LEU A 571 -29.61 -25.54 17.13
CA LEU A 571 -28.77 -24.95 16.09
C LEU A 571 -28.14 -23.66 16.63
N GLN A 572 -26.82 -23.60 16.73
CA GLN A 572 -26.14 -22.44 17.30
C GLN A 572 -25.00 -21.94 16.41
N ALA A 573 -24.89 -20.61 16.28
CA ALA A 573 -23.80 -19.96 15.58
C ALA A 573 -22.42 -20.32 16.15
N THR A 574 -21.43 -20.53 15.28
CA THR A 574 -20.03 -20.82 15.67
C THR A 574 -19.47 -19.87 16.75
N PRO A 575 -19.52 -18.52 16.62
CA PRO A 575 -19.00 -17.63 17.66
C PRO A 575 -19.75 -17.76 18.99
N LEU A 576 -21.06 -18.05 18.96
CA LEU A 576 -21.86 -18.21 20.17
C LEU A 576 -21.59 -19.54 20.87
N ALA A 577 -21.37 -20.61 20.10
CA ALA A 577 -20.88 -21.87 20.63
C ALA A 577 -19.49 -21.70 21.27
N LEU A 578 -18.58 -20.95 20.64
CA LEU A 578 -17.28 -20.62 21.25
C LEU A 578 -17.41 -19.78 22.53
N ILE A 579 -18.38 -18.86 22.63
CA ILE A 579 -18.68 -18.16 23.89
C ILE A 579 -19.09 -19.15 24.97
N ASN A 580 -19.96 -20.12 24.65
CA ASN A 580 -20.37 -21.14 25.62
C ASN A 580 -19.18 -21.96 26.14
N PHE A 581 -18.29 -22.35 25.23
CA PHE A 581 -17.04 -23.03 25.56
C PHE A 581 -16.12 -22.15 26.43
N ALA A 582 -15.77 -20.96 25.95
CA ALA A 582 -14.81 -20.07 26.60
C ALA A 582 -15.30 -19.59 27.97
N SER A 583 -16.62 -19.40 28.14
CA SER A 583 -17.23 -19.03 29.42
C SER A 583 -16.97 -20.08 30.51
N ARG A 584 -16.87 -21.36 30.12
CA ARG A 584 -16.58 -22.47 31.03
C ARG A 584 -15.09 -22.71 31.16
N GLU A 585 -14.36 -22.65 30.06
CA GLU A 585 -12.92 -22.93 30.02
C GLU A 585 -12.09 -21.99 30.88
N PHE A 586 -12.47 -20.71 30.89
CA PHE A 586 -11.71 -19.64 31.55
C PHE A 586 -12.45 -19.08 32.77
N ALA A 587 -13.40 -19.82 33.34
CA ALA A 587 -14.16 -19.37 34.50
C ALA A 587 -13.25 -19.02 35.69
N ASP A 588 -12.15 -19.77 35.86
CA ASP A 588 -11.09 -19.54 36.86
C ASP A 588 -10.34 -18.21 36.67
N LEU A 589 -10.45 -17.57 35.49
CA LEU A 589 -9.79 -16.30 35.17
C LEU A 589 -10.74 -15.10 35.25
N PHE A 590 -12.03 -15.33 35.52
CA PHE A 590 -13.03 -14.26 35.61
C PHE A 590 -13.33 -13.80 37.03
N GLU A 591 -12.84 -14.53 38.04
CA GLU A 591 -13.00 -14.17 39.44
C GLU A 591 -12.04 -13.02 39.81
N ALA A 592 -12.56 -11.99 40.49
CA ALA A 592 -11.75 -10.91 41.04
C ALA A 592 -11.01 -11.39 42.31
N GLU A 593 -9.81 -10.88 42.57
CA GLU A 593 -9.10 -11.22 43.81
C GLU A 593 -9.84 -10.64 45.03
N PRO A 594 -10.12 -11.45 46.07
CA PRO A 594 -10.83 -10.97 47.24
C PRO A 594 -9.95 -10.01 48.06
N GLY A 595 -10.36 -8.72 48.16
CA GLY A 595 -9.79 -7.77 49.11
C GLY A 595 -9.47 -6.38 48.58
N GLU A 596 -9.62 -6.11 47.28
CA GLU A 596 -9.50 -4.75 46.75
C GLU A 596 -10.89 -4.09 46.74
N ASP A 597 -11.00 -2.91 47.38
CA ASP A 597 -12.17 -2.01 47.29
C ASP A 597 -12.26 -1.51 45.84
N HIS A 598 -12.69 -2.39 44.93
CA HIS A 598 -12.85 -2.03 43.55
C HIS A 598 -14.19 -1.32 43.38
N PHE A 599 -14.11 -0.01 43.17
CA PHE A 599 -15.06 0.68 42.31
C PHE A 599 -14.92 0.07 40.91
N GLU A 600 -15.49 -1.12 40.70
CA GLU A 600 -15.08 -2.07 39.67
C GLU A 600 -15.54 -1.62 38.27
N THR A 601 -14.71 -0.79 37.61
CA THR A 601 -14.90 -0.35 36.22
C THR A 601 -14.33 -1.31 35.18
N LYS A 602 -13.52 -2.31 35.60
CA LYS A 602 -12.81 -3.24 34.73
C LYS A 602 -13.24 -4.68 34.99
N LEU A 603 -13.22 -5.51 33.95
CA LEU A 603 -13.61 -6.90 33.94
C LEU A 603 -12.40 -7.75 33.55
N PRO A 604 -11.96 -8.71 34.39
CA PRO A 604 -10.99 -9.71 33.99
C PRO A 604 -11.46 -10.43 32.72
N THR A 605 -10.67 -10.34 31.65
CA THR A 605 -11.09 -10.72 30.31
C THR A 605 -10.04 -11.60 29.64
N VAL A 606 -10.53 -12.60 28.89
CA VAL A 606 -9.73 -13.40 27.98
C VAL A 606 -10.03 -12.98 26.54
N ALA A 607 -8.98 -12.77 25.75
CA ALA A 607 -9.09 -12.66 24.30
C ALA A 607 -8.86 -14.05 23.68
N LEU A 608 -9.80 -14.53 22.86
CA LEU A 608 -9.67 -15.81 22.15
C LEU A 608 -9.80 -15.59 20.64
N PHE A 609 -8.77 -16.01 19.90
CA PHE A 609 -8.73 -15.95 18.44
C PHE A 609 -8.85 -17.37 17.87
N ASP A 610 -9.97 -17.68 17.25
CA ASP A 610 -10.20 -18.92 16.52
C ASP A 610 -9.97 -18.69 15.02
N CYS A 611 -8.92 -19.28 14.47
CA CYS A 611 -8.67 -19.25 13.02
C CYS A 611 -9.07 -20.58 12.41
N GLY A 612 -10.22 -20.60 11.74
CA GLY A 612 -10.74 -21.76 11.02
C GLY A 612 -10.17 -21.88 9.59
N ALA A 613 -10.85 -22.65 8.75
CA ALA A 613 -10.47 -22.80 7.34
C ALA A 613 -10.87 -21.56 6.51
N GLU A 614 -12.08 -21.03 6.70
CA GLU A 614 -12.60 -19.87 5.94
C GLU A 614 -12.82 -18.63 6.81
N MET A 615 -13.06 -18.82 8.11
CA MET A 615 -13.40 -17.73 9.04
C MET A 615 -12.36 -17.63 10.13
N THR A 616 -12.07 -16.39 10.54
CA THR A 616 -11.42 -16.10 11.81
C THR A 616 -12.41 -15.38 12.71
N ILE A 617 -12.47 -15.81 13.96
CA ILE A 617 -13.34 -15.26 15.00
C ILE A 617 -12.46 -14.74 16.13
N VAL A 618 -12.74 -13.52 16.59
CA VAL A 618 -12.16 -12.95 17.80
C VAL A 618 -13.24 -12.82 18.84
N LEU A 619 -12.94 -13.26 20.06
CA LEU A 619 -13.80 -13.13 21.23
C LEU A 619 -13.07 -12.36 22.32
N LEU A 620 -13.76 -11.41 22.94
CA LEU A 620 -13.39 -10.86 24.24
C LEU A 620 -14.41 -11.37 25.24
N ILE A 621 -13.97 -12.07 26.28
CA ILE A 621 -14.88 -12.73 27.20
C ILE A 621 -14.49 -12.53 28.66
N SER A 622 -15.45 -12.11 29.46
CA SER A 622 -15.36 -12.00 30.92
C SER A 622 -16.56 -12.67 31.59
N GLY A 623 -16.56 -12.74 32.92
CA GLY A 623 -17.70 -13.29 33.68
C GLY A 623 -19.01 -12.53 33.42
N ALA A 624 -18.94 -11.20 33.25
CA ALA A 624 -20.11 -10.34 33.13
C ALA A 624 -20.40 -9.85 31.70
N SER A 625 -19.41 -9.85 30.79
CA SER A 625 -19.55 -9.35 29.43
C SER A 625 -18.96 -10.29 28.38
N CYS A 626 -19.37 -10.13 27.13
CA CYS A 626 -18.72 -10.75 25.99
C CYS A 626 -18.90 -9.91 24.73
N TRP A 627 -17.90 -9.97 23.86
CA TRP A 627 -17.93 -9.36 22.54
C TRP A 627 -17.30 -10.31 21.53
N PHE A 628 -17.76 -10.25 20.28
CA PHE A 628 -17.14 -11.01 19.22
C PHE A 628 -17.24 -10.34 17.86
N TRP A 629 -16.30 -10.72 17.00
CA TRP A 629 -16.32 -10.38 15.60
C TRP A 629 -15.78 -11.52 14.76
N SER A 630 -16.31 -11.66 13.54
CA SER A 630 -15.92 -12.68 12.59
C SER A 630 -15.65 -12.06 11.23
N PHE A 631 -14.69 -12.61 10.49
CA PHE A 631 -14.42 -12.21 9.12
C PHE A 631 -13.96 -13.37 8.26
N GLU A 632 -14.25 -13.27 6.97
CA GLU A 632 -13.91 -14.24 5.92
C GLU A 632 -12.42 -14.17 5.58
N SER A 633 -11.61 -14.75 6.46
CA SER A 633 -10.18 -15.00 6.25
C SER A 633 -9.79 -16.16 7.16
N GLY A 634 -9.17 -17.19 6.60
CA GLY A 634 -8.79 -18.38 7.35
C GLY A 634 -7.69 -19.17 6.67
N GLY A 635 -7.36 -20.34 7.25
CA GLY A 635 -6.25 -21.16 6.83
C GLY A 635 -6.29 -21.63 5.37
N ASN A 636 -7.46 -21.68 4.73
CA ASN A 636 -7.58 -22.10 3.34
C ASN A 636 -7.02 -21.07 2.36
N GLU A 637 -7.05 -19.79 2.72
CA GLU A 637 -6.43 -18.75 1.91
C GLU A 637 -4.92 -18.96 1.79
N PHE A 638 -4.25 -19.29 2.89
CA PHE A 638 -2.83 -19.64 2.90
C PHE A 638 -2.55 -20.88 2.04
N THR A 639 -3.42 -21.88 2.09
CA THR A 639 -3.29 -23.11 1.29
C THR A 639 -3.42 -22.82 -0.21
N ARG A 640 -4.34 -21.93 -0.61
CA ARG A 640 -4.49 -21.50 -2.02
C ARG A 640 -3.27 -20.73 -2.52
N LEU A 641 -2.69 -19.85 -1.69
CA LEU A 641 -1.47 -19.12 -2.04
C LEU A 641 -0.31 -20.09 -2.27
N LEU A 642 -0.14 -21.08 -1.39
CA LEU A 642 0.89 -22.10 -1.55
C LEU A 642 0.64 -22.97 -2.78
N SER A 643 -0.58 -23.48 -2.98
CA SER A 643 -0.94 -24.29 -4.15
C SER A 643 -0.56 -23.60 -5.47
N ARG A 644 -0.76 -22.28 -5.57
CA ARG A 644 -0.32 -21.48 -6.73
C ARG A 644 1.19 -21.36 -6.82
N ALA A 645 1.86 -21.07 -5.71
CA ALA A 645 3.32 -20.90 -5.66
C ALA A 645 4.10 -22.20 -5.92
N THR A 646 3.50 -23.36 -5.61
CA THR A 646 4.12 -24.68 -5.75
C THR A 646 3.58 -25.47 -6.95
N THR A 647 2.50 -25.00 -7.58
CA THR A 647 1.78 -25.72 -8.66
C THR A 647 1.35 -27.14 -8.22
N THR A 648 0.88 -27.27 -6.97
CA THR A 648 0.42 -28.55 -6.40
C THR A 648 -1.08 -28.54 -6.12
N THR A 649 -1.66 -29.71 -5.88
CA THR A 649 -3.05 -29.82 -5.44
C THR A 649 -3.28 -29.14 -4.09
N HIS A 650 -4.55 -28.84 -3.77
CA HIS A 650 -4.92 -28.24 -2.49
C HIS A 650 -4.49 -29.09 -1.28
N SER A 651 -4.70 -30.41 -1.34
CA SER A 651 -4.31 -31.35 -0.28
C SER A 651 -2.80 -31.41 -0.07
N GLU A 652 -2.01 -31.37 -1.15
CA GLU A 652 -0.54 -31.30 -1.05
C GLU A 652 -0.09 -29.95 -0.48
N ALA A 653 -0.70 -28.85 -0.92
CA ALA A 653 -0.41 -27.52 -0.40
C ALA A 653 -0.75 -27.39 1.09
N GLU A 654 -1.81 -28.04 1.59
CA GLU A 654 -2.13 -28.07 3.02
C GLU A 654 -0.99 -28.75 3.81
N LYS A 655 -0.45 -29.86 3.30
CA LYS A 655 0.71 -30.53 3.93
C LYS A 655 1.93 -29.62 3.95
N LEU A 656 2.20 -28.89 2.86
CA LEU A 656 3.30 -27.92 2.78
C LEU A 656 3.09 -26.72 3.70
N LYS A 657 1.86 -26.21 3.85
CA LYS A 657 1.53 -25.15 4.82
C LYS A 657 1.86 -25.55 6.26
N ARG A 658 1.60 -26.81 6.61
CA ARG A 658 1.93 -27.38 7.93
C ARG A 658 3.43 -27.65 8.09
N ASN A 659 4.17 -27.74 7.00
CA ASN A 659 5.58 -28.08 6.99
C ASN A 659 6.35 -27.30 5.91
N PRO A 660 6.53 -25.98 6.09
CA PRO A 660 7.25 -25.15 5.12
C PRO A 660 8.72 -25.57 4.95
N ALA A 661 9.31 -26.30 5.90
CA ALA A 661 10.66 -26.87 5.77
C ALA A 661 10.80 -27.90 4.62
N SER A 662 9.69 -28.40 4.08
CA SER A 662 9.68 -29.31 2.93
C SER A 662 9.50 -28.59 1.58
N LEU A 663 9.38 -27.25 1.58
CA LEU A 663 9.40 -26.46 0.34
C LEU A 663 10.81 -26.43 -0.24
N GLU A 664 10.90 -26.41 -1.57
CA GLU A 664 12.18 -26.29 -2.28
C GLU A 664 12.77 -24.87 -2.15
N ARG A 665 11.89 -23.86 -2.26
CA ARG A 665 12.20 -22.44 -2.14
C ARG A 665 11.25 -21.79 -1.13
N PRO A 666 11.35 -22.11 0.17
CA PRO A 666 10.44 -21.54 1.17
C PRO A 666 10.50 -20.01 1.22
N ASP A 667 11.68 -19.44 0.93
CA ASP A 667 11.94 -18.01 0.83
C ASP A 667 11.05 -17.30 -0.21
N VAL A 668 10.68 -17.99 -1.28
CA VAL A 668 9.81 -17.44 -2.35
C VAL A 668 8.38 -17.98 -2.21
N GLN A 669 8.24 -19.28 -1.96
CA GLN A 669 6.96 -19.98 -1.99
C GLN A 669 6.08 -19.65 -0.78
N PHE A 670 6.68 -19.28 0.35
CA PHE A 670 5.95 -18.95 1.59
C PHE A 670 5.76 -17.44 1.80
N GLU A 671 6.48 -16.59 1.06
CA GLU A 671 6.44 -15.12 1.18
C GLU A 671 5.01 -14.56 1.13
N MET A 672 4.22 -15.01 0.15
CA MET A 672 2.82 -14.57 -0.01
C MET A 672 1.93 -14.98 1.17
N VAL A 673 2.23 -16.11 1.82
CA VAL A 673 1.51 -16.54 3.03
C VAL A 673 1.84 -15.59 4.18
N GLU A 674 3.12 -15.26 4.37
CA GLU A 674 3.56 -14.32 5.41
C GLU A 674 2.93 -12.93 5.20
N ALA A 675 2.98 -12.41 3.98
CA ALA A 675 2.35 -11.13 3.63
C ALA A 675 0.84 -11.12 3.92
N ARG A 676 0.14 -12.22 3.64
CA ARG A 676 -1.29 -12.33 3.91
C ARG A 676 -1.61 -12.39 5.42
N ILE A 677 -0.74 -13.04 6.20
CA ILE A 677 -0.87 -13.04 7.67
C ILE A 677 -0.68 -11.63 8.22
N GLU A 678 0.28 -10.86 7.71
CA GLU A 678 0.48 -9.45 8.13
C GLU A 678 -0.72 -8.56 7.78
N GLU A 679 -1.32 -8.72 6.60
CA GLU A 679 -2.54 -8.00 6.25
C GLU A 679 -3.71 -8.35 7.20
N MET A 680 -3.82 -9.63 7.55
CA MET A 680 -4.79 -10.12 8.52
C MET A 680 -4.56 -9.51 9.92
N HIS A 681 -3.31 -9.41 10.36
CA HIS A 681 -2.93 -8.72 11.60
C HIS A 681 -3.41 -7.27 11.59
N GLY A 682 -3.11 -6.49 10.54
CA GLY A 682 -3.52 -5.08 10.47
C GLY A 682 -5.05 -4.87 10.58
N ARG A 683 -5.84 -5.79 10.00
CA ARG A 683 -7.31 -5.78 10.13
C ARG A 683 -7.77 -6.09 11.55
N LEU A 684 -7.20 -7.14 12.15
CA LEU A 684 -7.50 -7.56 13.52
C LEU A 684 -7.12 -6.47 14.54
N GLN A 685 -5.92 -5.90 14.39
CA GLN A 685 -5.40 -4.85 15.24
C GLN A 685 -6.33 -3.64 15.26
N LYS A 686 -6.78 -3.19 14.08
CA LYS A 686 -7.73 -2.09 13.98
C LYS A 686 -9.03 -2.38 14.72
N VAL A 687 -9.67 -3.52 14.42
CA VAL A 687 -10.98 -3.86 15.01
C VAL A 687 -10.89 -4.02 16.52
N VAL A 688 -9.90 -4.76 17.03
CA VAL A 688 -9.77 -5.01 18.47
C VAL A 688 -9.39 -3.72 19.21
N SER A 689 -8.52 -2.88 18.64
CA SER A 689 -8.17 -1.59 19.25
C SER A 689 -9.38 -0.64 19.33
N ASP A 690 -10.22 -0.60 18.31
CA ASP A 690 -11.43 0.22 18.30
C ASP A 690 -12.43 -0.27 19.36
N VAL A 691 -12.59 -1.59 19.49
CA VAL A 691 -13.48 -2.22 20.47
C VAL A 691 -13.00 -2.02 21.90
N LEU A 692 -11.71 -2.15 22.17
CA LEU A 692 -11.15 -1.92 23.51
C LEU A 692 -11.26 -0.43 23.94
N LYS A 693 -11.35 0.50 22.99
CA LYS A 693 -11.67 1.91 23.26
C LYS A 693 -13.17 2.13 23.49
N GLU A 694 -14.04 1.42 22.78
CA GLU A 694 -15.49 1.53 22.94
C GLU A 694 -15.97 0.87 24.25
N TYR A 695 -15.38 -0.27 24.60
CA TYR A 695 -15.71 -1.09 25.77
C TYR A 695 -14.51 -1.14 26.71
N GLU A 696 -14.17 0.00 27.30
CA GLU A 696 -13.01 0.16 28.19
C GLU A 696 -13.09 -0.77 29.42
N GLU A 697 -14.26 -1.31 29.77
CA GLU A 697 -14.40 -2.30 30.83
C GLU A 697 -13.62 -3.59 30.58
N PHE A 698 -13.28 -3.97 29.36
CA PHE A 698 -12.49 -5.19 29.12
C PHE A 698 -11.03 -4.99 29.53
N GLU A 699 -10.57 -5.77 30.51
CA GLU A 699 -9.17 -5.84 30.91
C GLU A 699 -8.58 -7.20 30.52
N ILE A 700 -7.78 -7.22 29.44
CA ILE A 700 -7.27 -8.46 28.87
C ILE A 700 -6.13 -9.02 29.72
N GLN A 701 -6.40 -10.12 30.42
CA GLN A 701 -5.45 -10.84 31.27
C GLN A 701 -4.65 -11.90 30.50
N GLN A 702 -5.29 -12.52 29.51
CA GLN A 702 -4.67 -13.56 28.66
C GLN A 702 -5.21 -13.53 27.24
N THR A 703 -4.36 -13.90 26.29
CA THR A 703 -4.71 -14.02 24.88
C THR A 703 -4.42 -15.44 24.38
N TRP A 704 -5.43 -16.09 23.82
CA TRP A 704 -5.36 -17.48 23.37
C TRP A 704 -5.64 -17.60 21.88
N ALA A 705 -4.90 -18.47 21.20
CA ALA A 705 -5.23 -18.93 19.86
C ALA A 705 -5.87 -20.31 19.90
N CYS A 706 -6.81 -20.56 18.99
CA CYS A 706 -7.28 -21.89 18.66
C CYS A 706 -7.66 -22.01 17.18
N GLY A 707 -8.25 -23.14 16.80
CA GLY A 707 -8.62 -23.42 15.42
C GLY A 707 -7.45 -23.93 14.58
N GLY A 708 -7.75 -24.74 13.56
CA GLY A 708 -6.72 -25.37 12.75
C GLY A 708 -5.85 -24.38 11.97
N GLY A 709 -6.38 -23.23 11.58
CA GLY A 709 -5.66 -22.21 10.81
C GLY A 709 -4.56 -21.51 11.61
N SER A 710 -4.73 -21.35 12.93
CA SER A 710 -3.73 -20.68 13.80
C SER A 710 -2.43 -21.47 13.96
N LEU A 711 -2.46 -22.76 13.63
CA LEU A 711 -1.27 -23.63 13.60
C LEU A 711 -0.48 -23.52 12.28
N THR A 712 -0.78 -22.54 11.43
CA THR A 712 0.07 -22.18 10.28
C THR A 712 1.34 -21.53 10.79
N HIS A 713 2.50 -21.90 10.23
CA HIS A 713 3.79 -21.33 10.63
C HIS A 713 3.75 -19.80 10.55
N GLY A 714 4.26 -19.13 11.59
CA GLY A 714 4.27 -17.67 11.69
C GLY A 714 2.94 -17.02 12.10
N TRP A 715 1.81 -17.73 12.11
CA TRP A 715 0.50 -17.13 12.42
C TRP A 715 0.45 -16.59 13.85
N ILE A 716 0.85 -17.37 14.85
CA ILE A 716 0.82 -16.94 16.27
C ILE A 716 1.72 -15.72 16.49
N LYS A 717 2.96 -15.80 16.00
CA LYS A 717 3.95 -14.71 16.12
C LYS A 717 3.42 -13.41 15.51
N ARG A 718 2.89 -13.48 14.28
CA ARG A 718 2.51 -12.27 13.52
C ARG A 718 1.13 -11.73 13.87
N ILE A 719 0.19 -12.59 14.27
CA ILE A 719 -1.17 -12.16 14.61
C ILE A 719 -1.29 -11.72 16.06
N LEU A 720 -0.59 -12.37 17.00
CA LEU A 720 -0.86 -12.19 18.43
C LEU A 720 0.26 -11.55 19.23
N CYS A 721 1.53 -11.78 18.89
CA CYS A 721 2.64 -11.24 19.68
C CYS A 721 2.91 -9.77 19.38
N GLU A 722 3.40 -9.03 20.38
CA GLU A 722 3.96 -7.69 20.17
C GLU A 722 5.21 -7.78 19.28
N SER A 723 5.25 -6.92 18.25
CA SER A 723 6.31 -6.84 17.24
C SER A 723 7.52 -6.02 17.70
#